data_AF-A0A0F6TEZ3-F1
#
_entry.id   AF-A0A0F6TEZ3-F1
#
_cell.length_a   1.000
_cell.length_b   1.000
_cell.length_c   1.000
_cell.angle_alpha   90.00
_cell.angle_beta   90.00
_cell.angle_gamma   90.00
#
_symmetry.space_group_name_H-M   'P 1'
#
loop_
_entity.id
_entity.type
_entity.pdbx_description
1 polymer ?
#
loop_
_entity_poly.entity_id
_entity_poly.type
_entity_poly.pdbx_seq_one_letter_code
_entity_poly.pdbx_strand_id
1 'polypeptide(L)'
;MTSDARLDSPATEALLKLGKFFTRHEHTHDDRAVFRKGGRAGDVFYRDRWSYDKVVRSTHGVNCTGSCSWKVYVKDGLITWEAQQTDYPTTGPDRPEYEPRGCPRGAAFSWYTYSPTRVRYPYARGVLVEMYREAKQRLGDPVAAFREVSTDPEKRRRYQQARGKGGLVRISWEEALEISAASYVNTIKNYGPDRCVSFSPIPAMSQVSHAIGTRFTHLIGGAMTSFYDWYADLPVASPQVFGDQTDVPESGDWWDSTYLMMWGSNVPITRTPDAHWMAEVRYRGTKVITVSPDYADNVKFADEWLPAQAGTDAALAMAMGHVILKENFVDRQVPYFQDYVRKYTDLGMLITLVEHPDGHGLTAGKFVTAADLAQYSDLPDAAFKTVMWNQATEAPAVPNGSMGFRYNEEGMGQWNLELGDIDPALTLLGQSEAQGVEVALPVFEDPRGEGSIIRRGVPARQLPNGQLVTTVFDLMLAQYGVGREGLPGVWAKDYDDVHSPYTPAWQAEITSVPAEACIRVAREFANNSEESQGRTMIIIGAGICHWFHADVTYRSIISLLMLTGCIGKNGGGWAHYVGQEKCRPMTGWFNMANATDWTRPPRTMIGTAYWYMHTDQWRTDGFPLTLLNRHFLPDLLMGCTQQML
;
A
#
# COMPACT_ATOMS: atom_id res chain seq x y z
N MET A 1 51.70 -41.80 32.84
CA MET A 1 50.52 -42.38 33.50
C MET A 1 49.98 -41.36 34.48
N THR A 2 49.18 -40.42 33.97
CA THR A 2 48.44 -39.46 34.79
C THR A 2 47.18 -40.16 35.26
N SER A 3 47.02 -40.30 36.58
CA SER A 3 45.81 -40.85 37.17
C SER A 3 44.64 -39.96 36.79
N ASP A 4 43.67 -40.50 36.05
CA ASP A 4 42.40 -39.82 35.79
C ASP A 4 41.82 -39.34 37.12
N ALA A 5 41.42 -38.07 37.16
CA ALA A 5 40.80 -37.46 38.32
C ALA A 5 39.54 -38.27 38.69
N ARG A 6 39.64 -39.12 39.72
CA ARG A 6 38.52 -39.90 40.22
C ARG A 6 37.58 -38.96 40.98
N LEU A 7 36.40 -38.72 40.41
CA LEU A 7 35.34 -37.94 41.04
C LEU A 7 34.69 -38.65 42.25
N ASP A 8 34.93 -39.96 42.42
CA ASP A 8 34.25 -40.81 43.41
C ASP A 8 35.23 -41.52 44.37
N SER A 9 34.80 -41.69 45.63
CA SER A 9 35.54 -42.45 46.63
C SER A 9 35.43 -43.96 46.38
N PRO A 10 36.37 -44.79 46.90
CA PRO A 10 36.27 -46.25 46.81
C PRO A 10 34.96 -46.82 47.38
N ALA A 11 34.37 -46.16 48.39
CA ALA A 11 33.07 -46.55 48.94
C ALA A 11 31.92 -46.25 47.96
N THR A 12 31.99 -45.12 47.25
CA THR A 12 31.02 -44.74 46.21
C THR A 12 31.05 -45.73 45.04
N GLU A 13 32.25 -46.10 44.55
CA GLU A 13 32.39 -47.12 43.51
C GLU A 13 31.85 -48.49 43.97
N ALA A 14 32.11 -48.87 45.22
CA ALA A 14 31.62 -50.13 45.77
C ALA A 14 30.09 -50.16 45.85
N LEU A 15 29.44 -49.04 46.22
CA LEU A 15 27.98 -48.92 46.25
C LEU A 15 27.36 -48.98 44.85
N LEU A 16 27.96 -48.31 43.85
CA LEU A 16 27.48 -48.39 42.46
C LEU A 16 27.64 -49.80 41.89
N LYS A 17 28.77 -50.48 42.14
CA LYS A 17 29.00 -51.88 41.77
C LYS A 17 28.04 -52.84 42.48
N LEU A 18 27.71 -52.59 43.76
CA LEU A 18 26.73 -53.37 44.49
C LEU A 18 25.31 -53.17 43.92
N GLY A 19 24.96 -51.95 43.51
CA GLY A 19 23.69 -51.66 42.85
C GLY A 19 23.45 -52.49 41.59
N LYS A 20 24.49 -52.72 40.78
CA LYS A 20 24.43 -53.59 39.58
C LYS A 20 23.97 -55.01 39.88
N PHE A 21 24.37 -55.56 41.03
CA PHE A 21 24.02 -56.91 41.43
C PHE A 21 22.50 -57.08 41.56
N PHE A 22 21.80 -56.03 41.99
CA PHE A 22 20.36 -56.06 42.23
C PHE A 22 19.51 -55.70 41.00
N THR A 23 20.02 -54.88 40.07
CA THR A 23 19.18 -54.33 38.98
C THR A 23 19.35 -55.01 37.62
N ARG A 24 20.40 -55.83 37.39
CA ARG A 24 20.68 -56.58 36.13
C ARG A 24 20.52 -55.78 34.82
N HIS A 25 20.50 -54.46 34.88
CA HIS A 25 20.35 -53.60 33.70
C HIS A 25 21.71 -53.41 33.02
N GLU A 26 21.69 -52.92 31.79
CA GLU A 26 22.90 -52.50 31.10
C GLU A 26 23.30 -51.11 31.62
N HIS A 27 24.58 -50.90 31.88
CA HIS A 27 25.11 -49.66 32.45
C HIS A 27 26.23 -49.11 31.58
N THR A 28 26.49 -47.81 31.67
CA THR A 28 27.74 -47.24 31.14
C THR A 28 28.95 -47.81 31.88
N HIS A 29 30.15 -47.74 31.28
CA HIS A 29 31.39 -48.28 31.87
C HIS A 29 31.73 -47.66 33.24
N ASP A 30 31.30 -46.41 33.46
CA ASP A 30 31.48 -45.66 34.71
C ASP A 30 30.33 -45.85 35.72
N ASP A 31 29.33 -46.67 35.37
CA ASP A 31 28.18 -47.04 36.22
C ASP A 31 27.21 -45.91 36.55
N ARG A 32 27.34 -44.76 35.87
CA ARG A 32 26.56 -43.54 36.14
C ARG A 32 25.25 -43.45 35.38
N ALA A 33 25.07 -44.22 34.31
CA ALA A 33 23.80 -44.33 33.60
C ALA A 33 23.36 -45.80 33.50
N VAL A 34 22.04 -45.99 33.47
CA VAL A 34 21.39 -47.29 33.33
C VAL A 34 20.49 -47.26 32.11
N PHE A 35 20.68 -48.19 31.18
CA PHE A 35 19.82 -48.36 30.02
C PHE A 35 18.67 -49.31 30.37
N ARG A 36 17.44 -48.78 30.34
CA ARG A 36 16.21 -49.55 30.58
C ARG A 36 15.46 -49.77 29.28
N LYS A 37 14.94 -50.98 29.09
CA LYS A 37 14.01 -51.32 27.99
C LYS A 37 12.60 -51.43 28.57
N GLY A 38 11.64 -50.69 28.02
CA GLY A 38 10.24 -50.67 28.48
C GLY A 38 9.92 -49.52 29.46
N GLY A 39 8.77 -49.59 30.13
CA GLY A 39 8.32 -48.56 31.09
C GLY A 39 7.78 -47.27 30.47
N ARG A 40 7.56 -47.24 29.14
CA ARG A 40 7.11 -46.06 28.38
C ARG A 40 5.63 -46.07 28.00
N ALA A 41 4.81 -46.88 28.68
CA ALA A 41 3.38 -46.98 28.40
C ALA A 41 2.64 -45.65 28.66
N GLY A 42 3.12 -44.82 29.59
CA GLY A 42 2.58 -43.49 29.86
C GLY A 42 2.65 -42.54 28.65
N ASP A 43 3.61 -42.74 27.74
CA ASP A 43 3.73 -41.93 26.52
C ASP A 43 2.53 -42.08 25.57
N VAL A 44 1.76 -43.17 25.68
CA VAL A 44 0.58 -43.44 24.84
C VAL A 44 -0.44 -42.30 24.94
N PHE A 45 -0.59 -41.69 26.12
CA PHE A 45 -1.48 -40.54 26.31
C PHE A 45 -1.14 -39.38 25.36
N TYR A 46 0.14 -39.02 25.24
CA TYR A 46 0.56 -37.94 24.35
C TYR A 46 0.51 -38.34 22.87
N ARG A 47 0.83 -39.60 22.54
CA ARG A 47 0.71 -40.12 21.16
C ARG A 47 -0.75 -40.10 20.71
N ASP A 48 -1.67 -40.49 21.58
CA ASP A 48 -3.09 -40.40 21.28
C ASP A 48 -3.53 -38.94 21.20
N ARG A 49 -3.10 -38.05 22.09
CA ARG A 49 -3.43 -36.62 21.99
C ARG A 49 -3.04 -36.01 20.63
N TRP A 50 -1.90 -36.42 20.06
CA TRP A 50 -1.43 -35.97 18.75
C TRP A 50 -2.11 -36.66 17.56
N SER A 51 -2.75 -37.82 17.77
CA SER A 51 -3.49 -38.53 16.72
C SER A 51 -4.69 -37.72 16.24
N TYR A 52 -5.18 -38.01 15.03
CA TYR A 52 -6.31 -37.31 14.42
C TYR A 52 -6.99 -38.23 13.40
N ASP A 53 -8.26 -37.95 13.10
CA ASP A 53 -9.06 -38.71 12.15
C ASP A 53 -8.71 -38.33 10.71
N LYS A 54 -8.55 -37.02 10.45
CA LYS A 54 -8.22 -36.47 9.14
C LYS A 54 -7.61 -35.07 9.23
N VAL A 55 -7.00 -34.67 8.12
CA VAL A 55 -6.48 -33.32 7.89
C VAL A 55 -7.19 -32.72 6.69
N VAL A 56 -7.65 -31.48 6.80
CA VAL A 56 -8.30 -30.74 5.71
C VAL A 56 -7.46 -29.50 5.39
N ARG A 57 -7.21 -29.24 4.11
CA ARG A 57 -6.59 -27.98 3.69
C ARG A 57 -7.58 -26.84 3.81
N SER A 58 -7.18 -25.75 4.44
CA SER A 58 -7.94 -24.50 4.48
C SER A 58 -7.03 -23.28 4.52
N THR A 59 -7.61 -22.10 4.65
CA THR A 59 -6.93 -20.81 4.82
C THR A 59 -7.80 -19.87 5.65
N HIS A 60 -7.29 -18.68 5.98
CA HIS A 60 -8.00 -17.68 6.78
C HIS A 60 -8.49 -16.53 5.89
N GLY A 61 -9.81 -16.39 5.78
CA GLY A 61 -10.46 -15.28 5.07
C GLY A 61 -10.44 -13.99 5.90
N VAL A 62 -9.25 -13.47 6.18
CA VAL A 62 -9.01 -12.26 6.97
C VAL A 62 -8.04 -11.34 6.23
N ASN A 63 -8.23 -10.03 6.37
CA ASN A 63 -7.40 -9.02 5.70
C ASN A 63 -6.01 -8.92 6.33
N CYS A 64 -5.12 -9.86 6.01
CA CYS A 64 -3.78 -9.94 6.62
C CYS A 64 -2.63 -10.10 5.61
N THR A 65 -2.94 -10.21 4.32
CA THR A 65 -2.02 -10.50 3.19
C THR A 65 -1.30 -11.82 3.24
N GLY A 66 -1.36 -12.55 4.35
CA GLY A 66 -0.61 -13.78 4.55
C GLY A 66 -0.98 -14.88 3.57
N SER A 67 -2.27 -15.00 3.20
CA SER A 67 -2.77 -16.05 2.27
C SER A 67 -2.22 -17.45 2.59
N CYS A 68 -2.06 -17.75 3.89
CA CYS A 68 -1.38 -18.94 4.38
C CYS A 68 -2.30 -20.17 4.26
N SER A 69 -1.76 -21.30 3.82
CA SER A 69 -2.46 -22.57 3.73
C SER A 69 -2.20 -23.36 5.01
N TRP A 70 -3.25 -23.94 5.57
CA TRP A 70 -3.22 -24.63 6.85
C TRP A 70 -3.75 -26.06 6.74
N LYS A 71 -3.15 -26.95 7.53
CA LYS A 71 -3.62 -28.28 7.88
C LYS A 71 -4.58 -28.11 9.06
N VAL A 72 -5.88 -28.29 8.83
CA VAL A 72 -6.90 -28.29 9.88
C VAL A 72 -7.11 -29.72 10.36
N TYR A 73 -6.80 -29.98 11.63
CA TYR A 73 -6.85 -31.31 12.23
C TYR A 73 -8.22 -31.57 12.84
N VAL A 74 -8.83 -32.68 12.44
CA VAL A 74 -10.11 -33.15 12.98
C VAL A 74 -9.86 -34.41 13.80
N LYS A 75 -10.34 -34.42 15.04
CA LYS A 75 -10.33 -35.58 15.93
C LYS A 75 -11.69 -35.70 16.60
N ASP A 76 -12.23 -36.92 16.65
CA ASP A 76 -13.56 -37.23 17.17
C ASP A 76 -14.66 -36.38 16.50
N GLY A 77 -14.50 -36.14 15.19
CA GLY A 77 -15.42 -35.31 14.41
C GLY A 77 -15.40 -33.80 14.72
N LEU A 78 -14.46 -33.34 15.56
CA LEU A 78 -14.30 -31.93 15.94
C LEU A 78 -12.99 -31.34 15.41
N ILE A 79 -13.00 -30.07 15.02
CA ILE A 79 -11.78 -29.33 14.74
C ILE A 79 -11.04 -29.12 16.06
N THR A 80 -9.76 -29.50 16.12
CA THR A 80 -9.00 -29.47 17.38
C THR A 80 -7.86 -28.45 17.37
N TRP A 81 -7.01 -28.48 16.34
CA TRP A 81 -5.95 -27.48 16.13
C TRP A 81 -5.64 -27.36 14.64
N GLU A 82 -4.73 -26.46 14.31
CA GLU A 82 -4.19 -26.28 12.96
C GLU A 82 -2.67 -26.13 13.00
N ALA A 83 -2.03 -26.57 11.93
CA ALA A 83 -0.61 -26.32 11.68
C ALA A 83 -0.43 -25.90 10.22
N GLN A 84 0.67 -25.23 9.90
CA GLN A 84 0.88 -24.74 8.54
C GLN A 84 1.02 -25.90 7.53
N GLN A 85 0.56 -25.65 6.31
CA GLN A 85 0.98 -26.42 5.15
C GLN A 85 2.38 -25.97 4.75
N THR A 86 3.14 -26.90 4.17
CA THR A 86 4.54 -26.69 3.78
C THR A 86 4.80 -27.16 2.35
N ASP A 87 3.75 -27.31 1.56
CA ASP A 87 3.78 -27.87 0.21
C ASP A 87 3.42 -26.82 -0.86
N TYR A 88 3.83 -25.58 -0.61
CA TYR A 88 3.85 -24.56 -1.64
C TYR A 88 4.75 -25.01 -2.80
N PRO A 89 4.42 -24.67 -4.06
CA PRO A 89 5.34 -24.87 -5.17
C PRO A 89 6.70 -24.24 -4.87
N THR A 90 7.78 -24.98 -5.15
CA THR A 90 9.15 -24.50 -4.88
C THR A 90 9.46 -23.22 -5.63
N THR A 91 10.19 -22.33 -4.97
CA THR A 91 10.75 -21.09 -5.55
C THR A 91 11.99 -21.32 -6.41
N GLY A 92 12.54 -22.53 -6.40
CA GLY A 92 13.81 -22.86 -7.05
C GLY A 92 14.99 -22.91 -6.08
N PRO A 93 16.13 -23.48 -6.51
CA PRO A 93 17.26 -23.78 -5.63
C PRO A 93 18.07 -22.55 -5.18
N ASP A 94 17.87 -21.39 -5.82
CA ASP A 94 18.59 -20.15 -5.57
C ASP A 94 17.88 -19.21 -4.58
N ARG A 95 16.74 -19.64 -4.03
CA ARG A 95 15.87 -18.84 -3.15
C ARG A 95 15.38 -19.66 -1.97
N PRO A 96 15.19 -19.06 -0.79
CA PRO A 96 14.40 -19.64 0.30
C PRO A 96 13.01 -20.09 -0.17
N GLU A 97 12.43 -21.06 0.52
CA GLU A 97 11.06 -21.49 0.25
C GLU A 97 10.04 -20.60 0.96
N TYR A 98 8.81 -20.55 0.46
CA TYR A 98 7.71 -19.85 1.14
C TYR A 98 7.25 -20.56 2.43
N GLU A 99 7.52 -21.86 2.57
CA GLU A 99 7.08 -22.62 3.73
C GLU A 99 7.82 -22.17 5.01
N PRO A 100 7.17 -22.21 6.20
CA PRO A 100 5.81 -22.65 6.46
C PRO A 100 4.75 -21.53 6.37
N ARG A 101 5.15 -20.26 6.16
CA ARG A 101 4.29 -19.08 6.39
C ARG A 101 3.62 -19.15 7.79
N GLY A 102 2.39 -18.64 7.88
CA GLY A 102 1.59 -18.61 9.10
C GLY A 102 1.94 -17.47 10.05
N CYS A 103 1.14 -17.32 11.09
CA CYS A 103 1.35 -16.34 12.14
C CYS A 103 0.62 -16.76 13.43
N PRO A 104 0.92 -16.14 14.58
CA PRO A 104 0.26 -16.47 15.85
C PRO A 104 -1.26 -16.33 15.82
N ARG A 105 -1.79 -15.41 14.99
CA ARG A 105 -3.24 -15.17 14.85
C ARG A 105 -3.91 -16.34 14.13
N GLY A 106 -3.30 -16.81 13.04
CA GLY A 106 -3.78 -17.97 12.29
C GLY A 106 -3.73 -19.26 13.11
N ALA A 107 -2.64 -19.48 13.87
CA ALA A 107 -2.50 -20.66 14.70
C ALA A 107 -3.57 -20.80 15.80
N ALA A 108 -4.21 -19.69 16.19
CA ALA A 108 -5.26 -19.65 17.20
C ALA A 108 -6.69 -19.67 16.62
N PHE A 109 -6.86 -19.76 15.29
CA PHE A 109 -8.16 -19.54 14.65
C PHE A 109 -9.21 -20.61 15.01
N SER A 110 -8.79 -21.86 15.16
CA SER A 110 -9.61 -23.00 15.60
C SER A 110 -10.41 -22.72 16.88
N TRP A 111 -9.92 -21.85 17.78
CA TRP A 111 -10.61 -21.42 18.99
C TRP A 111 -12.03 -20.90 18.73
N TYR A 112 -12.21 -20.09 17.66
CA TYR A 112 -13.49 -19.45 17.35
C TYR A 112 -14.61 -20.44 17.01
N THR A 113 -14.27 -21.67 16.62
CA THR A 113 -15.25 -22.63 16.11
C THR A 113 -16.29 -22.99 17.18
N TYR A 114 -15.84 -23.19 18.42
CA TYR A 114 -16.65 -23.62 19.55
C TYR A 114 -16.61 -22.64 20.73
N SER A 115 -15.97 -21.48 20.55
CA SER A 115 -15.85 -20.48 21.60
C SER A 115 -17.22 -19.97 22.10
N PRO A 116 -17.28 -19.39 23.31
CA PRO A 116 -18.47 -18.73 23.82
C PRO A 116 -18.95 -17.55 22.95
N THR A 117 -18.09 -17.01 22.09
CA THR A 117 -18.40 -15.87 21.20
C THR A 117 -18.96 -16.28 19.85
N ARG A 118 -19.04 -17.59 19.55
CA ARG A 118 -19.57 -18.09 18.27
C ARG A 118 -21.04 -17.73 18.10
N VAL A 119 -21.38 -17.04 17.00
CA VAL A 119 -22.77 -16.85 16.56
C VAL A 119 -23.29 -18.19 16.02
N ARG A 120 -24.28 -18.78 16.71
CA ARG A 120 -24.84 -20.12 16.40
C ARG A 120 -26.17 -20.09 15.66
N TYR A 121 -26.96 -19.04 15.87
CA TYR A 121 -28.30 -18.90 15.31
C TYR A 121 -28.49 -17.48 14.74
N PRO A 122 -29.49 -17.26 13.90
CA PRO A 122 -29.98 -15.92 13.64
C PRO A 122 -30.47 -15.27 14.94
N TYR A 123 -30.06 -14.03 15.15
CA TYR A 123 -30.51 -13.20 16.27
C TYR A 123 -31.02 -11.86 15.74
N ALA A 124 -32.12 -11.39 16.32
CA ALA A 124 -32.66 -10.06 16.02
C ALA A 124 -32.99 -9.32 17.33
N ARG A 125 -33.09 -7.99 17.26
CA ARG A 125 -33.44 -7.18 18.44
C ARG A 125 -34.87 -7.49 18.86
N GLY A 126 -35.08 -7.91 20.11
CA GLY A 126 -36.38 -8.37 20.61
C GLY A 126 -37.53 -7.38 20.35
N VAL A 127 -37.32 -6.09 20.63
CA VAL A 127 -38.34 -5.06 20.39
C VAL A 127 -38.71 -4.88 18.91
N LEU A 128 -37.78 -5.12 17.98
CA LEU A 128 -38.07 -5.09 16.55
C LEU A 128 -38.94 -6.30 16.16
N VAL A 129 -38.56 -7.48 16.65
CA VAL A 129 -39.27 -8.74 16.37
C VAL A 129 -40.70 -8.71 16.92
N GLU A 130 -40.89 -8.22 18.15
CA GLU A 130 -42.21 -8.03 18.77
C GLU A 130 -43.12 -7.17 17.89
N MET A 131 -42.69 -5.94 17.58
CA MET A 131 -43.48 -5.02 16.75
C MET A 131 -43.72 -5.56 15.34
N TYR A 132 -42.73 -6.24 14.75
CA TYR A 132 -42.89 -6.85 13.43
C TYR A 132 -43.91 -7.99 13.43
N ARG A 133 -43.87 -8.89 14.42
CA ARG A 133 -44.82 -10.00 14.56
C ARG A 133 -46.25 -9.49 14.74
N GLU A 134 -46.44 -8.50 15.61
CA GLU A 134 -47.75 -7.87 15.83
C GLU A 134 -48.30 -7.21 14.55
N ALA A 135 -47.45 -6.45 13.85
CA ALA A 135 -47.84 -5.81 12.59
C ALA A 135 -48.15 -6.85 11.50
N LYS A 136 -47.32 -7.90 11.37
CA LYS A 136 -47.54 -8.98 10.41
C LYS A 136 -48.83 -9.74 10.69
N GLN A 137 -49.12 -10.05 11.95
CA GLN A 137 -50.36 -10.72 12.34
C GLN A 137 -51.60 -9.91 11.97
N ARG A 138 -51.54 -8.57 12.14
CA ARG A 138 -52.67 -7.69 11.82
C ARG A 138 -52.81 -7.41 10.32
N LEU A 139 -51.71 -7.23 9.60
CA LEU A 139 -51.70 -6.78 8.20
C LEU A 139 -51.66 -7.92 7.19
N GLY A 140 -51.16 -9.10 7.55
CA GLY A 140 -51.03 -10.26 6.67
C GLY A 140 -49.92 -10.16 5.60
N ASP A 141 -49.30 -9.01 5.41
CA ASP A 141 -48.21 -8.78 4.45
C ASP A 141 -46.90 -8.38 5.18
N PRO A 142 -45.82 -9.18 5.04
CA PRO A 142 -44.49 -8.84 5.55
C PRO A 142 -43.96 -7.45 5.18
N VAL A 143 -44.20 -6.99 3.94
CA VAL A 143 -43.71 -5.70 3.44
C VAL A 143 -44.47 -4.56 4.11
N ALA A 144 -45.80 -4.68 4.21
CA ALA A 144 -46.64 -3.73 4.94
C ALA A 144 -46.29 -3.68 6.43
N ALA A 145 -46.03 -4.83 7.05
CA ALA A 145 -45.60 -4.93 8.45
C ALA A 145 -44.27 -4.23 8.71
N PHE A 146 -43.25 -4.49 7.88
CA PHE A 146 -41.97 -3.79 8.01
C PHE A 146 -42.10 -2.29 7.77
N ARG A 147 -42.91 -1.88 6.78
CA ARG A 147 -43.18 -0.47 6.51
C ARG A 147 -43.74 0.21 7.74
N GLU A 148 -44.80 -0.34 8.34
CA GLU A 148 -45.41 0.24 9.54
C GLU A 148 -44.39 0.44 10.68
N VAL A 149 -43.55 -0.57 10.95
CA VAL A 149 -42.53 -0.49 12.00
C VAL A 149 -41.40 0.49 11.66
N SER A 150 -41.02 0.60 10.39
CA SER A 150 -39.89 1.41 9.95
C SER A 150 -40.22 2.87 9.66
N THR A 151 -41.48 3.20 9.36
CA THR A 151 -41.91 4.58 9.05
C THR A 151 -42.63 5.29 10.19
N ASP A 152 -43.18 4.55 11.16
CA ASP A 152 -43.72 5.13 12.39
C ASP A 152 -42.57 5.71 13.26
N PRO A 153 -42.57 7.02 13.58
CA PRO A 153 -41.46 7.65 14.31
C PRO A 153 -41.19 7.06 15.69
N GLU A 154 -42.23 6.63 16.41
CA GLU A 154 -42.12 6.09 17.77
C GLU A 154 -41.58 4.66 17.72
N LYS A 155 -42.16 3.79 16.87
CA LYS A 155 -41.70 2.42 16.67
C LYS A 155 -40.27 2.39 16.15
N ARG A 156 -39.95 3.24 15.15
CA ARG A 156 -38.59 3.38 14.60
C ARG A 156 -37.59 3.78 15.68
N ARG A 157 -37.91 4.79 16.47
CA ARG A 157 -37.05 5.26 17.57
C ARG A 157 -36.81 4.14 18.60
N ARG A 158 -37.85 3.38 18.96
CA ARG A 158 -37.77 2.31 19.97
C ARG A 158 -36.70 1.26 19.64
N TYR A 159 -36.70 0.72 18.41
CA TYR A 159 -35.69 -0.30 18.07
C TYR A 159 -34.31 0.31 17.75
N GLN A 160 -34.24 1.53 17.22
CA GLN A 160 -32.96 2.19 16.93
C GLN A 160 -32.18 2.55 18.19
N GLN A 161 -32.85 3.07 19.22
CA GLN A 161 -32.22 3.39 20.51
C GLN A 161 -31.79 2.16 21.32
N ALA A 162 -32.25 0.96 20.94
CA ALA A 162 -31.84 -0.32 21.52
C ALA A 162 -30.57 -0.91 20.85
N ARG A 163 -30.07 -0.31 19.76
CA ARG A 163 -28.81 -0.73 19.12
C ARG A 163 -27.64 -0.59 20.12
N GLY A 164 -26.80 -1.62 20.21
CA GLY A 164 -25.66 -1.66 21.16
C GLY A 164 -26.01 -1.97 22.62
N LYS A 165 -27.29 -2.20 22.98
CA LYS A 165 -27.73 -2.33 24.39
C LYS A 165 -28.21 -3.74 24.80
N GLY A 166 -27.82 -4.79 24.09
CA GLY A 166 -28.31 -6.15 24.37
C GLY A 166 -29.81 -6.35 24.06
N GLY A 167 -30.40 -7.47 24.49
CA GLY A 167 -31.80 -7.81 24.13
C GLY A 167 -31.94 -8.39 22.73
N LEU A 168 -30.94 -9.15 22.28
CA LEU A 168 -31.07 -10.00 21.10
C LEU A 168 -31.83 -11.27 21.49
N VAL A 169 -32.80 -11.65 20.65
CA VAL A 169 -33.55 -12.90 20.78
C VAL A 169 -33.22 -13.81 19.61
N ARG A 170 -33.19 -15.12 19.87
CA ARG A 170 -33.03 -16.13 18.82
C ARG A 170 -34.27 -16.13 17.94
N ILE A 171 -34.09 -16.14 16.63
CA ILE A 171 -35.15 -16.29 15.63
C ILE A 171 -34.81 -17.42 14.65
N SER A 172 -35.78 -17.83 13.83
CA SER A 172 -35.53 -18.81 12.75
C SER A 172 -34.87 -18.15 11.55
N TRP A 173 -34.27 -18.95 10.67
CA TRP A 173 -33.77 -18.45 9.38
C TRP A 173 -34.90 -17.91 8.51
N GLU A 174 -36.06 -18.56 8.51
CA GLU A 174 -37.24 -18.12 7.75
C GLU A 174 -37.69 -16.71 8.19
N GLU A 175 -37.80 -16.47 9.51
CA GLU A 175 -38.19 -15.16 10.03
C GLU A 175 -37.13 -14.09 9.75
N ALA A 176 -35.84 -14.42 9.87
CA ALA A 176 -34.76 -13.50 9.56
C ALA A 176 -34.76 -13.08 8.09
N LEU A 177 -34.89 -14.06 7.18
CA LEU A 177 -34.91 -13.83 5.74
C LEU A 177 -36.17 -13.06 5.30
N GLU A 178 -37.33 -13.36 5.88
CA GLU A 178 -38.57 -12.64 5.59
C GLU A 178 -38.49 -11.16 6.01
N ILE A 179 -38.00 -10.87 7.22
CA ILE A 179 -37.80 -9.49 7.69
C ILE A 179 -36.83 -8.74 6.76
N SER A 180 -35.70 -9.37 6.40
CA SER A 180 -34.72 -8.79 5.49
C SER A 180 -35.31 -8.53 4.10
N ALA A 181 -36.01 -9.49 3.50
CA ALA A 181 -36.64 -9.34 2.20
C ALA A 181 -37.72 -8.24 2.22
N ALA A 182 -38.58 -8.22 3.24
CA ALA A 182 -39.57 -7.17 3.44
C ALA A 182 -38.94 -5.77 3.55
N SER A 183 -37.81 -5.67 4.25
CA SER A 183 -37.03 -4.44 4.34
C SER A 183 -36.50 -4.00 2.98
N TYR A 184 -35.87 -4.90 2.21
CA TYR A 184 -35.37 -4.57 0.87
C TYR A 184 -36.49 -4.12 -0.07
N VAL A 185 -37.58 -4.89 -0.15
CA VAL A 185 -38.72 -4.58 -1.03
C VAL A 185 -39.37 -3.25 -0.65
N ASN A 186 -39.59 -2.99 0.65
CA ASN A 186 -40.12 -1.71 1.11
C ASN A 186 -39.18 -0.54 0.74
N THR A 187 -37.88 -0.68 0.97
CA THR A 187 -36.90 0.37 0.66
C THR A 187 -36.83 0.65 -0.83
N ILE A 188 -36.70 -0.38 -1.66
CA ILE A 188 -36.64 -0.27 -3.12
C ILE A 188 -37.89 0.42 -3.65
N LYS A 189 -39.08 -0.06 -3.24
CA LYS A 189 -40.37 0.44 -3.74
C LYS A 189 -40.61 1.92 -3.41
N ASN A 190 -40.18 2.39 -2.24
CA ASN A 190 -40.57 3.71 -1.74
C ASN A 190 -39.46 4.78 -1.80
N TYR A 191 -38.20 4.38 -1.93
CA TYR A 191 -37.06 5.31 -1.92
C TYR A 191 -36.08 5.11 -3.08
N GLY A 192 -36.08 3.93 -3.69
CA GLY A 192 -35.11 3.55 -4.71
C GLY A 192 -34.12 2.50 -4.21
N PRO A 193 -33.57 1.68 -5.13
CA PRO A 193 -32.69 0.57 -4.77
C PRO A 193 -31.33 1.01 -4.23
N ASP A 194 -30.86 2.21 -4.59
CA ASP A 194 -29.61 2.80 -4.09
C ASP A 194 -29.63 3.16 -2.59
N ARG A 195 -30.79 3.10 -1.93
CA ARG A 195 -30.90 3.15 -0.45
C ARG A 195 -30.58 1.80 0.21
N CYS A 196 -30.35 0.77 -0.58
CA CYS A 196 -29.83 -0.52 -0.13
C CYS A 196 -28.31 -0.52 -0.37
N VAL A 197 -27.55 -0.27 0.70
CA VAL A 197 -26.09 -0.16 0.63
C VAL A 197 -25.45 -1.29 1.41
N SER A 198 -24.44 -1.91 0.80
CA SER A 198 -23.67 -3.01 1.38
C SER A 198 -22.19 -2.65 1.49
N PHE A 199 -21.59 -3.02 2.61
CA PHE A 199 -20.16 -2.92 2.85
C PHE A 199 -19.61 -4.34 3.07
N SER A 200 -18.67 -4.75 2.22
CA SER A 200 -17.90 -5.98 2.37
C SER A 200 -16.53 -5.71 1.76
N PRO A 201 -15.44 -5.76 2.55
CA PRO A 201 -14.11 -5.37 2.06
C PRO A 201 -13.34 -6.56 1.48
N ILE A 202 -12.26 -6.27 0.76
CA ILE A 202 -11.14 -7.19 0.49
C ILE A 202 -11.59 -8.53 -0.09
N PRO A 203 -11.91 -8.60 -1.39
CA PRO A 203 -12.37 -9.85 -2.02
C PRO A 203 -11.29 -10.93 -2.07
N ALA A 204 -10.00 -10.57 -2.11
CA ALA A 204 -8.92 -11.53 -2.31
C ALA A 204 -8.77 -12.54 -1.16
N MET A 205 -9.22 -12.22 0.06
CA MET A 205 -9.15 -13.14 1.21
C MET A 205 -10.22 -14.24 1.16
N SER A 206 -11.34 -14.00 0.47
CA SER A 206 -12.45 -14.96 0.35
C SER A 206 -13.39 -14.57 -0.79
N GLN A 207 -12.96 -14.85 -2.03
CA GLN A 207 -13.56 -14.31 -3.25
C GLN A 207 -15.06 -14.60 -3.38
N VAL A 208 -15.47 -15.85 -3.16
CA VAL A 208 -16.89 -16.25 -3.26
C VAL A 208 -17.70 -15.65 -2.11
N SER A 209 -17.18 -15.66 -0.88
CA SER A 209 -17.85 -15.08 0.30
C SER A 209 -18.11 -13.57 0.14
N HIS A 210 -17.18 -12.85 -0.49
CA HIS A 210 -17.41 -11.45 -0.87
C HIS A 210 -18.45 -11.37 -1.99
N ALA A 211 -18.28 -12.15 -3.07
CA ALA A 211 -19.10 -12.05 -4.27
C ALA A 211 -20.58 -12.33 -4.02
N ILE A 212 -20.97 -13.22 -3.09
CA ILE A 212 -22.39 -13.51 -2.82
C ILE A 212 -23.18 -12.27 -2.35
N GLY A 213 -22.59 -11.42 -1.49
CA GLY A 213 -23.22 -10.21 -0.99
C GLY A 213 -23.22 -9.09 -2.04
N THR A 214 -22.10 -8.93 -2.74
CA THR A 214 -21.96 -7.97 -3.86
C THR A 214 -22.96 -8.27 -4.96
N ARG A 215 -23.05 -9.53 -5.39
CA ARG A 215 -23.92 -9.96 -6.47
C ARG A 215 -25.38 -9.74 -6.14
N PHE A 216 -25.80 -10.13 -4.94
CA PHE A 216 -27.16 -9.85 -4.46
C PHE A 216 -27.46 -8.34 -4.48
N THR A 217 -26.54 -7.54 -3.94
CA THR A 217 -26.70 -6.08 -3.86
C THR A 217 -26.85 -5.46 -5.25
N HIS A 218 -26.01 -5.84 -6.22
CA HIS A 218 -26.09 -5.29 -7.57
C HIS A 218 -27.31 -5.78 -8.35
N LEU A 219 -27.73 -7.04 -8.19
CA LEU A 219 -28.94 -7.56 -8.84
C LEU A 219 -30.21 -6.83 -8.41
N ILE A 220 -30.30 -6.39 -7.15
CA ILE A 220 -31.43 -5.58 -6.66
C ILE A 220 -31.27 -4.09 -6.97
N GLY A 221 -30.18 -3.69 -7.63
CA GLY A 221 -29.84 -2.29 -7.93
C GLY A 221 -29.25 -1.50 -6.75
N GLY A 222 -28.86 -2.15 -5.67
CA GLY A 222 -28.19 -1.53 -4.52
C GLY A 222 -26.76 -1.09 -4.82
N ALA A 223 -26.17 -0.33 -3.90
CA ALA A 223 -24.81 0.20 -4.03
C ALA A 223 -23.83 -0.57 -3.13
N MET A 224 -22.63 -0.82 -3.67
CA MET A 224 -21.49 -1.36 -2.92
C MET A 224 -20.51 -0.24 -2.61
N THR A 225 -20.22 -0.01 -1.33
CA THR A 225 -19.18 0.94 -0.91
C THR A 225 -17.78 0.32 -1.09
N SER A 226 -16.81 1.11 -1.55
CA SER A 226 -15.41 0.72 -1.61
C SER A 226 -14.79 0.60 -0.22
N PHE A 227 -13.61 -0.01 -0.17
CA PHE A 227 -12.87 -0.28 1.05
C PHE A 227 -11.42 0.23 1.02
N TYR A 228 -10.75 0.24 -0.14
CA TYR A 228 -9.31 0.46 -0.21
C TYR A 228 -8.93 1.93 0.06
N ASP A 229 -9.69 2.85 -0.53
CA ASP A 229 -9.69 4.28 -0.20
C ASP A 229 -10.16 4.54 1.25
N TRP A 230 -11.22 3.87 1.67
CA TRP A 230 -11.81 4.03 3.01
C TRP A 230 -10.88 3.60 4.14
N TYR A 231 -10.10 2.54 3.93
CA TYR A 231 -9.13 2.05 4.90
C TYR A 231 -7.83 2.87 4.89
N ALA A 232 -7.73 3.89 4.03
CA ALA A 232 -6.49 4.61 3.73
C ALA A 232 -5.35 3.66 3.27
N ASP A 233 -5.72 2.49 2.73
CA ASP A 233 -4.78 1.53 2.19
C ASP A 233 -4.42 1.87 0.74
N LEU A 234 -5.31 2.54 -0.01
CA LEU A 234 -5.02 3.07 -1.35
C LEU A 234 -3.89 4.12 -1.27
N PRO A 235 -2.70 3.84 -1.84
CA PRO A 235 -1.68 4.86 -1.98
C PRO A 235 -2.09 5.77 -3.14
N VAL A 236 -2.70 6.92 -2.85
CA VAL A 236 -3.19 7.88 -3.87
C VAL A 236 -2.08 8.28 -4.87
N ALA A 237 -0.82 8.24 -4.44
CA ALA A 237 0.35 8.42 -5.29
C ALA A 237 0.48 7.39 -6.42
N SER A 238 0.04 6.13 -6.24
CA SER A 238 0.13 5.10 -7.30
C SER A 238 -0.73 5.46 -8.52
N PRO A 239 -2.03 5.81 -8.38
CA PRO A 239 -2.79 6.34 -9.50
C PRO A 239 -2.21 7.63 -10.09
N GLN A 240 -1.64 8.51 -9.27
CA GLN A 240 -1.03 9.77 -9.74
C GLN A 240 0.23 9.54 -10.58
N VAL A 241 1.08 8.58 -10.21
CA VAL A 241 2.38 8.34 -10.86
C VAL A 241 2.29 7.29 -11.98
N PHE A 242 1.56 6.20 -11.75
CA PHE A 242 1.55 5.04 -12.65
C PHE A 242 0.20 4.83 -13.37
N GLY A 243 -0.85 5.55 -12.98
CA GLY A 243 -2.19 5.29 -13.49
C GLY A 243 -2.75 3.92 -13.09
N ASP A 244 -2.22 3.32 -12.02
CA ASP A 244 -2.58 2.01 -11.50
C ASP A 244 -3.04 2.10 -10.03
N GLN A 245 -4.00 1.25 -9.64
CA GLN A 245 -4.49 1.22 -8.26
C GLN A 245 -3.38 0.86 -7.27
N THR A 246 -2.73 -0.27 -7.47
CA THR A 246 -1.59 -0.80 -6.72
C THR A 246 -1.08 -2.06 -7.43
N ASP A 247 0.20 -2.08 -7.81
CA ASP A 247 0.91 -3.30 -8.16
C ASP A 247 2.32 -3.27 -7.55
N VAL A 248 2.70 -4.33 -6.87
CA VAL A 248 3.92 -4.40 -6.06
C VAL A 248 4.63 -5.74 -6.27
N PRO A 249 5.96 -5.79 -6.07
CA PRO A 249 6.71 -7.04 -6.10
C PRO A 249 6.16 -8.04 -5.06
N GLU A 250 6.35 -9.33 -5.30
CA GLU A 250 6.13 -10.36 -4.28
C GLU A 250 7.21 -10.33 -3.20
N SER A 251 6.96 -10.92 -2.03
CA SER A 251 7.95 -10.98 -0.95
C SER A 251 9.19 -11.79 -1.33
N GLY A 252 9.04 -12.81 -2.18
CA GLY A 252 10.18 -13.54 -2.75
C GLY A 252 11.13 -12.66 -3.57
N ASP A 253 10.68 -11.53 -4.10
CA ASP A 253 11.53 -10.59 -4.85
C ASP A 253 12.41 -9.73 -3.91
N TRP A 254 12.10 -9.69 -2.60
CA TRP A 254 12.98 -9.04 -1.62
C TRP A 254 14.34 -9.73 -1.55
N TRP A 255 14.38 -11.04 -1.81
CA TRP A 255 15.62 -11.83 -1.92
C TRP A 255 16.56 -11.32 -3.02
N ASP A 256 15.99 -10.73 -4.07
CA ASP A 256 16.74 -10.16 -5.18
C ASP A 256 17.15 -8.72 -4.90
N SER A 257 16.74 -8.10 -3.78
CA SER A 257 17.23 -6.78 -3.42
C SER A 257 18.65 -6.83 -2.87
N THR A 258 19.45 -5.82 -3.20
CA THR A 258 20.83 -5.63 -2.69
C THR A 258 20.95 -4.45 -1.72
N TYR A 259 19.91 -3.61 -1.67
CA TYR A 259 19.72 -2.59 -0.66
C TYR A 259 18.23 -2.44 -0.36
N LEU A 260 17.82 -2.77 0.87
CA LEU A 260 16.41 -2.87 1.25
C LEU A 260 16.09 -1.88 2.36
N MET A 261 15.10 -1.02 2.14
CA MET A 261 14.62 -0.10 3.18
C MET A 261 13.22 -0.49 3.64
N MET A 262 12.98 -0.53 4.94
CA MET A 262 11.65 -0.62 5.53
C MET A 262 11.23 0.77 6.04
N TRP A 263 10.33 1.44 5.32
CA TRP A 263 9.93 2.82 5.60
C TRP A 263 8.47 2.86 6.04
N GLY A 264 8.23 3.08 7.34
CA GLY A 264 6.87 3.04 7.90
C GLY A 264 6.17 1.69 7.74
N SER A 265 6.95 0.60 7.72
CA SER A 265 6.45 -0.78 7.56
C SER A 265 7.08 -1.74 8.56
N ASN A 266 6.29 -2.19 9.54
CA ASN A 266 6.73 -3.12 10.58
C ASN A 266 6.62 -4.59 10.14
N VAL A 267 7.45 -4.97 9.16
CA VAL A 267 7.48 -6.27 8.48
C VAL A 267 7.33 -7.50 9.40
N PRO A 268 8.08 -7.70 10.50
CA PRO A 268 7.94 -8.90 11.33
C PRO A 268 6.55 -9.04 12.00
N ILE A 269 5.83 -7.95 12.20
CA ILE A 269 4.52 -7.95 12.85
C ILE A 269 3.37 -7.97 11.83
N THR A 270 3.44 -7.09 10.83
CA THR A 270 2.36 -6.90 9.84
C THR A 270 2.54 -7.74 8.58
N ARG A 271 3.72 -8.32 8.38
CA ARG A 271 4.07 -9.25 7.29
C ARG A 271 4.75 -10.52 7.82
N THR A 272 4.39 -10.94 9.03
CA THR A 272 4.97 -12.12 9.72
C THR A 272 5.29 -13.32 8.82
N PRO A 273 4.37 -13.83 7.97
CA PRO A 273 4.66 -15.00 7.13
C PRO A 273 5.71 -14.77 6.04
N ASP A 274 6.01 -13.51 5.71
CA ASP A 274 6.96 -13.10 4.68
C ASP A 274 8.25 -12.52 5.26
N ALA A 275 8.31 -12.27 6.58
CA ALA A 275 9.43 -11.59 7.22
C ALA A 275 10.76 -12.34 7.10
N HIS A 276 10.72 -13.66 6.87
CA HIS A 276 11.92 -14.46 6.66
C HIS A 276 12.71 -13.99 5.43
N TRP A 277 12.05 -13.57 4.34
CA TRP A 277 12.71 -13.04 3.14
C TRP A 277 13.61 -11.85 3.45
N MET A 278 13.10 -10.91 4.25
CA MET A 278 13.87 -9.74 4.72
C MET A 278 15.00 -10.16 5.68
N ALA A 279 14.77 -11.12 6.57
CA ALA A 279 15.79 -11.57 7.50
C ALA A 279 16.91 -12.35 6.81
N GLU A 280 16.57 -13.19 5.83
CA GLU A 280 17.48 -14.11 5.14
C GLU A 280 18.29 -13.40 4.06
N VAL A 281 17.72 -12.42 3.35
CA VAL A 281 18.45 -11.69 2.30
C VAL A 281 19.68 -10.97 2.86
N ARG A 282 19.67 -10.61 4.15
CA ARG A 282 20.83 -10.05 4.87
C ARG A 282 22.05 -10.97 4.84
N TYR A 283 21.85 -12.30 4.85
CA TYR A 283 22.94 -13.27 4.72
C TYR A 283 23.55 -13.31 3.31
N ARG A 284 22.86 -12.73 2.32
CA ARG A 284 23.37 -12.48 0.96
C ARG A 284 24.16 -11.18 0.85
N GLY A 285 24.34 -10.45 1.96
CA GLY A 285 25.07 -9.17 2.01
C GLY A 285 24.21 -7.93 1.79
N THR A 286 22.89 -8.08 1.68
CA THR A 286 21.96 -6.95 1.52
C THR A 286 21.89 -6.13 2.79
N LYS A 287 22.21 -4.83 2.68
CA LYS A 287 22.03 -3.88 3.79
C LYS A 287 20.54 -3.58 3.96
N VAL A 288 20.07 -3.59 5.21
CA VAL A 288 18.69 -3.29 5.58
C VAL A 288 18.63 -2.00 6.41
N ILE A 289 17.89 -1.01 5.94
CA ILE A 289 17.65 0.26 6.65
C ILE A 289 16.21 0.29 7.14
N THR A 290 15.97 0.86 8.32
CA THR A 290 14.61 1.15 8.79
C THR A 290 14.41 2.64 9.03
N VAL A 291 13.29 3.17 8.54
CA VAL A 291 12.79 4.50 8.89
C VAL A 291 11.50 4.33 9.69
N SER A 292 11.55 4.69 10.97
CA SER A 292 10.44 4.58 11.92
C SER A 292 10.65 5.56 13.08
N PRO A 293 9.63 6.31 13.54
CA PRO A 293 9.77 7.24 14.66
C PRO A 293 10.11 6.55 15.99
N ASP A 294 9.68 5.30 16.16
CA ASP A 294 9.89 4.47 17.33
C ASP A 294 10.85 3.30 17.05
N TYR A 295 11.37 2.68 18.12
CA TYR A 295 12.15 1.45 18.03
C TYR A 295 11.22 0.24 17.80
N ALA A 296 10.60 0.20 16.62
CA ALA A 296 9.65 -0.83 16.23
C ALA A 296 10.33 -2.20 16.02
N ASP A 297 9.55 -3.28 16.00
CA ASP A 297 10.06 -4.66 15.86
C ASP A 297 10.92 -4.90 14.61
N ASN A 298 10.72 -4.15 13.53
CA ASN A 298 11.53 -4.23 12.31
C ASN A 298 12.96 -3.67 12.53
N VAL A 299 13.14 -2.71 13.44
CA VAL A 299 14.44 -2.07 13.72
C VAL A 299 15.47 -3.09 14.18
N LYS A 300 15.07 -4.15 14.90
CA LYS A 300 16.00 -5.21 15.34
C LYS A 300 16.65 -5.99 14.20
N PHE A 301 16.10 -5.91 12.99
CA PHE A 301 16.65 -6.53 11.78
C PHE A 301 17.44 -5.54 10.92
N ALA A 302 17.40 -4.25 11.23
CA ALA A 302 18.07 -3.22 10.45
C ALA A 302 19.55 -3.13 10.83
N ASP A 303 20.37 -2.83 9.83
CA ASP A 303 21.77 -2.47 10.02
C ASP A 303 21.91 -0.97 10.36
N GLU A 304 20.90 -0.16 10.03
CA GLU A 304 20.79 1.25 10.42
C GLU A 304 19.33 1.67 10.64
N TRP A 305 19.10 2.53 11.64
CA TRP A 305 17.79 3.07 12.01
C TRP A 305 17.78 4.59 11.88
N LEU A 306 16.84 5.11 11.09
CA LEU A 306 16.56 6.54 10.95
C LEU A 306 15.27 6.89 11.72
N PRO A 307 15.37 7.55 12.89
CA PRO A 307 14.22 7.87 13.74
C PRO A 307 13.50 9.15 13.28
N ALA A 308 12.99 9.18 12.06
CA ALA A 308 12.27 10.33 11.53
C ALA A 308 10.99 10.60 12.35
N GLN A 309 10.76 11.85 12.74
CA GLN A 309 9.53 12.25 13.42
C GLN A 309 8.29 11.85 12.60
N ALA A 310 7.28 11.32 13.28
CA ALA A 310 6.12 10.74 12.61
C ALA A 310 5.41 11.79 11.74
N GLY A 311 5.22 11.48 10.45
CA GLY A 311 4.57 12.37 9.48
C GLY A 311 5.50 13.38 8.82
N THR A 312 6.80 13.35 9.12
CA THR A 312 7.81 14.23 8.51
C THR A 312 8.66 13.54 7.44
N ASP A 313 8.34 12.29 7.09
CA ASP A 313 9.09 11.43 6.18
C ASP A 313 9.35 12.06 4.80
N ALA A 314 8.42 12.90 4.32
CA ALA A 314 8.59 13.63 3.06
C ALA A 314 9.82 14.56 3.10
N ALA A 315 10.13 15.19 4.24
CA ALA A 315 11.30 16.04 4.38
C ALA A 315 12.60 15.23 4.24
N LEU A 316 12.67 14.05 4.86
CA LEU A 316 13.80 13.13 4.71
C LEU A 316 13.94 12.66 3.25
N ALA A 317 12.84 12.22 2.63
CA ALA A 317 12.86 11.76 1.24
C ALA A 317 13.27 12.88 0.28
N MET A 318 12.77 14.11 0.46
CA MET A 318 13.17 15.26 -0.35
C MET A 318 14.66 15.59 -0.22
N ALA A 319 15.23 15.53 0.99
CA ALA A 319 16.65 15.76 1.19
C ALA A 319 17.54 14.64 0.65
N MET A 320 17.11 13.38 0.76
CA MET A 320 17.77 12.28 0.06
C MET A 320 17.77 12.51 -1.46
N GLY A 321 16.64 12.95 -2.02
CA GLY A 321 16.53 13.26 -3.43
C GLY A 321 17.39 14.45 -3.86
N HIS A 322 17.58 15.45 -2.99
CA HIS A 322 18.51 16.56 -3.23
C HIS A 322 19.94 16.05 -3.41
N VAL A 323 20.41 15.17 -2.52
CA VAL A 323 21.74 14.54 -2.63
C VAL A 323 21.85 13.72 -3.91
N ILE A 324 20.84 12.89 -4.21
CA ILE A 324 20.83 12.04 -5.40
C ILE A 324 20.89 12.88 -6.68
N LEU A 325 20.04 13.90 -6.81
CA LEU A 325 19.99 14.77 -7.98
C LEU A 325 21.29 15.55 -8.15
N LYS A 326 21.79 16.18 -7.07
CA LYS A 326 23.03 16.95 -7.13
C LYS A 326 24.20 16.06 -7.54
N GLU A 327 24.42 14.96 -6.83
CA GLU A 327 25.63 14.15 -7.06
C GLU A 327 25.54 13.29 -8.31
N ASN A 328 24.36 12.87 -8.78
CA ASN A 328 24.25 11.84 -9.84
C ASN A 328 23.63 12.34 -11.15
N PHE A 329 23.08 13.56 -11.15
CA PHE A 329 22.53 14.20 -12.34
C PHE A 329 23.18 15.54 -12.69
N VAL A 330 23.81 16.23 -11.74
CA VAL A 330 24.45 17.54 -11.96
C VAL A 330 25.97 17.46 -11.87
N ASP A 331 26.52 17.09 -10.70
CA ASP A 331 27.97 17.05 -10.46
C ASP A 331 28.64 15.96 -11.31
N ARG A 332 27.99 14.80 -11.42
CA ARG A 332 28.23 13.79 -12.46
C ARG A 332 26.89 13.37 -13.06
N GLN A 333 26.94 12.73 -14.23
CA GLN A 333 25.77 12.17 -14.90
C GLN A 333 25.93 10.65 -14.96
N VAL A 334 25.16 9.92 -14.15
CA VAL A 334 25.19 8.45 -14.13
C VAL A 334 24.45 7.90 -15.35
N PRO A 335 25.12 7.20 -16.30
CA PRO A 335 24.48 6.79 -17.56
C PRO A 335 23.23 5.95 -17.34
N TYR A 336 23.28 4.97 -16.44
CA TYR A 336 22.14 4.11 -16.14
C TYR A 336 20.91 4.90 -15.65
N PHE A 337 21.10 5.90 -14.79
CA PHE A 337 20.00 6.74 -14.29
C PHE A 337 19.44 7.64 -15.39
N GLN A 338 20.32 8.27 -16.18
CA GLN A 338 19.94 9.14 -17.30
C GLN A 338 19.11 8.38 -18.33
N ASP A 339 19.58 7.20 -18.75
CA ASP A 339 18.90 6.33 -19.71
C ASP A 339 17.53 5.88 -19.19
N TYR A 340 17.47 5.52 -17.90
CA TYR A 340 16.23 5.11 -17.27
C TYR A 340 15.20 6.25 -17.27
N VAL A 341 15.55 7.42 -16.71
CA VAL A 341 14.56 8.49 -16.54
C VAL A 341 14.13 9.09 -17.87
N ARG A 342 15.03 9.15 -18.86
CA ARG A 342 14.71 9.61 -20.23
C ARG A 342 13.61 8.77 -20.88
N LYS A 343 13.59 7.46 -20.60
CA LYS A 343 12.68 6.51 -21.23
C LYS A 343 11.41 6.23 -20.42
N TYR A 344 11.52 6.19 -19.10
CA TYR A 344 10.47 5.63 -18.23
C TYR A 344 9.78 6.67 -17.35
N THR A 345 10.10 7.96 -17.51
CA THR A 345 9.48 9.05 -16.74
C THR A 345 9.04 10.20 -17.64
N ASP A 346 8.26 11.12 -17.08
CA ASP A 346 7.86 12.37 -17.72
C ASP A 346 8.91 13.49 -17.57
N LEU A 347 10.08 13.21 -17.00
CA LEU A 347 11.11 14.22 -16.72
C LEU A 347 11.57 14.99 -17.96
N GLY A 348 11.58 14.36 -19.14
CA GLY A 348 11.92 15.00 -20.42
C GLY A 348 10.74 15.71 -21.13
N MET A 349 9.54 15.67 -20.57
CA MET A 349 8.36 16.32 -21.16
C MET A 349 8.41 17.84 -20.94
N LEU A 350 7.90 18.58 -21.93
CA LEU A 350 7.80 20.03 -21.90
C LEU A 350 6.56 20.48 -21.13
N ILE A 351 6.76 21.47 -20.27
CA ILE A 351 5.72 22.12 -19.47
C ILE A 351 5.77 23.62 -19.70
N THR A 352 4.59 24.23 -19.83
CA THR A 352 4.45 25.68 -20.00
C THR A 352 4.81 26.41 -18.71
N LEU A 353 5.40 27.60 -18.85
CA LEU A 353 5.59 28.56 -17.77
C LEU A 353 4.63 29.73 -18.01
N VAL A 354 3.81 30.03 -17.00
CA VAL A 354 2.76 31.06 -17.06
C VAL A 354 2.87 32.00 -15.88
N GLU A 355 2.45 33.26 -16.03
CA GLU A 355 2.32 34.17 -14.89
C GLU A 355 1.26 33.65 -13.91
N HIS A 356 1.60 33.57 -12.63
CA HIS A 356 0.67 33.17 -11.60
C HIS A 356 -0.50 34.18 -11.52
N PRO A 357 -1.77 33.74 -11.43
CA PRO A 357 -2.93 34.64 -11.44
C PRO A 357 -2.88 35.74 -10.36
N ASP A 358 -2.34 35.42 -9.19
CA ASP A 358 -2.16 36.37 -8.07
C ASP A 358 -0.90 37.24 -8.15
N GLY A 359 -0.18 37.24 -9.28
CA GLY A 359 1.00 38.08 -9.48
C GLY A 359 2.25 37.62 -8.73
N HIS A 360 2.37 36.32 -8.44
CA HIS A 360 3.54 35.74 -7.78
C HIS A 360 4.74 35.49 -8.72
N GLY A 361 4.63 35.79 -10.02
CA GLY A 361 5.64 35.53 -11.04
C GLY A 361 5.37 34.23 -11.80
N LEU A 362 6.33 33.80 -12.63
CA LEU A 362 6.20 32.60 -13.45
C LEU A 362 6.04 31.33 -12.60
N THR A 363 5.10 30.48 -12.96
CA THR A 363 4.86 29.16 -12.34
C THR A 363 4.65 28.10 -13.42
N ALA A 364 4.75 26.84 -13.03
CA ALA A 364 4.44 25.71 -13.91
C ALA A 364 2.95 25.70 -14.29
N GLY A 365 2.67 25.68 -15.59
CA GLY A 365 1.35 25.57 -16.16
C GLY A 365 1.01 24.12 -16.54
N LYS A 366 0.44 23.92 -17.72
CA LYS A 366 0.11 22.60 -18.26
C LYS A 366 1.25 22.04 -19.10
N PHE A 367 1.28 20.72 -19.27
CA PHE A 367 2.12 20.08 -20.29
C PHE A 367 1.82 20.67 -21.67
N VAL A 368 2.88 20.80 -22.48
CA VAL A 368 2.74 21.06 -23.91
C VAL A 368 2.22 19.79 -24.57
N THR A 369 1.22 19.94 -25.44
CA THR A 369 0.59 18.85 -26.17
C THR A 369 0.75 19.03 -27.67
N ALA A 370 0.54 17.96 -28.44
CA ALA A 370 0.53 18.02 -29.89
C ALA A 370 -0.47 19.05 -30.43
N ALA A 371 -1.57 19.30 -29.71
CA ALA A 371 -2.58 20.31 -30.09
C ALA A 371 -2.03 21.75 -30.06
N ASP A 372 -0.98 22.01 -29.28
CA ASP A 372 -0.35 23.33 -29.18
C ASP A 372 0.60 23.63 -30.36
N LEU A 373 0.95 22.61 -31.15
CA LEU A 373 1.95 22.68 -32.22
C LEU A 373 1.29 22.51 -33.59
N ALA A 374 1.39 23.53 -34.46
CA ALA A 374 0.73 23.52 -35.78
C ALA A 374 1.07 22.31 -36.66
N GLN A 375 2.26 21.73 -36.51
CA GLN A 375 2.69 20.54 -37.26
C GLN A 375 2.07 19.23 -36.75
N TYR A 376 1.45 19.23 -35.56
CA TYR A 376 0.88 18.06 -34.91
C TYR A 376 -0.59 18.24 -34.48
N SER A 377 -1.16 19.43 -34.67
CA SER A 377 -2.51 19.77 -34.20
C SER A 377 -3.61 18.95 -34.87
N ASP A 378 -3.36 18.45 -36.08
CA ASP A 378 -4.30 17.63 -36.84
C ASP A 378 -4.25 16.14 -36.46
N LEU A 379 -3.35 15.72 -35.55
CA LEU A 379 -3.31 14.35 -35.07
C LEU A 379 -4.58 14.03 -34.25
N PRO A 380 -5.11 12.79 -34.32
CA PRO A 380 -6.19 12.37 -33.43
C PRO A 380 -5.76 12.46 -31.97
N ASP A 381 -6.69 12.89 -31.12
CA ASP A 381 -6.46 13.08 -29.68
C ASP A 381 -5.19 13.89 -29.36
N ALA A 382 -4.82 14.87 -30.21
CA ALA A 382 -3.62 15.67 -30.06
C ALA A 382 -3.47 16.33 -28.68
N ALA A 383 -4.60 16.71 -28.04
CA ALA A 383 -4.63 17.28 -26.70
C ALA A 383 -4.20 16.29 -25.59
N PHE A 384 -4.10 14.99 -25.88
CA PHE A 384 -3.66 13.94 -24.96
C PHE A 384 -2.30 13.35 -25.35
N LYS A 385 -1.57 14.01 -26.26
CA LYS A 385 -0.23 13.63 -26.70
C LYS A 385 0.79 14.65 -26.21
N THR A 386 1.53 14.32 -25.15
CA THR A 386 2.56 15.19 -24.56
C THR A 386 3.76 15.34 -25.47
N VAL A 387 4.52 16.44 -25.31
CA VAL A 387 5.66 16.80 -26.17
C VAL A 387 6.97 16.81 -25.37
N MET A 388 8.05 16.37 -26.00
CA MET A 388 9.44 16.48 -25.50
C MET A 388 10.28 17.38 -26.41
N TRP A 389 11.43 17.84 -25.93
CA TRP A 389 12.45 18.46 -26.79
C TRP A 389 13.41 17.39 -27.34
N ASN A 390 13.50 17.23 -28.65
CA ASN A 390 14.45 16.31 -29.27
C ASN A 390 15.77 17.03 -29.51
N GLN A 391 16.83 16.65 -28.77
CA GLN A 391 18.14 17.28 -28.91
C GLN A 391 18.85 16.93 -30.22
N ALA A 392 18.53 15.78 -30.83
CA ALA A 392 19.13 15.38 -32.10
C ALA A 392 18.67 16.26 -33.27
N THR A 393 17.43 16.76 -33.22
CA THR A 393 16.84 17.60 -34.27
C THR A 393 16.67 19.07 -33.86
N GLU A 394 17.01 19.41 -32.61
CA GLU A 394 16.71 20.70 -31.97
C GLU A 394 15.26 21.17 -32.20
N ALA A 395 14.28 20.28 -31.99
CA ALA A 395 12.87 20.59 -32.22
C ALA A 395 11.92 19.85 -31.25
N PRO A 396 10.70 20.35 -31.03
CA PRO A 396 9.67 19.61 -30.31
C PRO A 396 9.28 18.32 -31.03
N ALA A 397 9.11 17.24 -30.28
CA ALA A 397 8.71 15.93 -30.78
C ALA A 397 7.62 15.30 -29.90
N VAL A 398 6.73 14.52 -30.52
CA VAL A 398 5.67 13.77 -29.83
C VAL A 398 6.13 12.32 -29.67
N PRO A 399 6.55 11.87 -28.47
CA PRO A 399 6.88 10.47 -28.25
C PRO A 399 5.64 9.57 -28.23
N ASN A 400 5.84 8.29 -28.53
CA ASN A 400 4.87 7.23 -28.33
C ASN A 400 4.44 7.12 -26.84
N GLY A 401 3.34 6.39 -26.58
CA GLY A 401 2.97 5.96 -25.23
C GLY A 401 2.06 6.89 -24.42
N SER A 402 1.91 8.17 -24.83
CA SER A 402 0.93 9.07 -24.21
C SER A 402 -0.52 8.61 -24.41
N MET A 403 -1.44 9.08 -23.56
CA MET A 403 -2.84 8.61 -23.53
C MET A 403 -3.57 8.80 -24.87
N GLY A 404 -3.19 9.80 -25.65
CA GLY A 404 -3.73 10.05 -26.99
C GLY A 404 -3.37 8.98 -28.03
N PHE A 405 -2.55 7.98 -27.72
CA PHE A 405 -2.32 6.82 -28.59
C PHE A 405 -3.10 5.57 -28.17
N ARG A 406 -3.79 5.60 -27.02
CA ARG A 406 -4.33 4.37 -26.40
C ARG A 406 -5.65 3.89 -27.00
N TYR A 407 -6.52 4.79 -27.44
CA TYR A 407 -7.92 4.47 -27.72
C TYR A 407 -8.35 4.66 -29.18
N ASN A 408 -7.61 5.44 -29.98
CA ASN A 408 -7.92 5.64 -31.40
C ASN A 408 -7.19 4.62 -32.29
N GLU A 409 -7.76 4.39 -33.48
CA GLU A 409 -7.25 3.40 -34.44
C GLU A 409 -5.87 3.80 -35.01
N GLU A 410 -5.62 5.09 -35.24
CA GLU A 410 -4.35 5.59 -35.78
C GLU A 410 -3.18 5.42 -34.81
N GLY A 411 -3.43 5.40 -33.51
CA GLY A 411 -2.46 5.13 -32.45
C GLY A 411 -2.23 3.64 -32.19
N MET A 412 -2.89 2.74 -32.92
CA MET A 412 -2.73 1.30 -32.73
C MET A 412 -1.26 0.89 -32.96
N GLY A 413 -0.66 0.28 -31.94
CA GLY A 413 0.75 -0.10 -31.95
C GLY A 413 1.71 0.99 -31.49
N GLN A 414 1.25 2.24 -31.27
CA GLN A 414 2.06 3.37 -30.80
C GLN A 414 1.88 3.67 -29.30
N TRP A 415 0.95 3.00 -28.61
CA TRP A 415 0.84 3.06 -27.14
C TRP A 415 1.89 2.13 -26.48
N ASN A 416 3.16 2.53 -26.61
CA ASN A 416 4.33 1.85 -26.08
C ASN A 416 5.41 2.87 -25.65
N LEU A 417 6.48 2.42 -24.98
CA LEU A 417 7.57 3.28 -24.49
C LEU A 417 8.82 3.27 -25.41
N GLU A 418 8.63 3.02 -26.71
CA GLU A 418 9.70 3.06 -27.70
C GLU A 418 9.87 4.49 -28.22
N LEU A 419 11.06 5.07 -28.05
CA LEU A 419 11.36 6.44 -28.46
C LEU A 419 11.71 6.57 -29.95
N GLY A 420 12.06 5.48 -30.63
CA GLY A 420 12.55 5.52 -32.01
C GLY A 420 13.80 6.39 -32.13
N ASP A 421 13.80 7.31 -33.10
CA ASP A 421 14.89 8.27 -33.35
C ASP A 421 14.80 9.53 -32.47
N ILE A 422 13.81 9.62 -31.57
CA ILE A 422 13.71 10.74 -30.63
C ILE A 422 14.80 10.57 -29.58
N ASP A 423 15.60 11.61 -29.42
CA ASP A 423 16.59 11.73 -28.35
C ASP A 423 16.15 12.83 -27.37
N PRO A 424 15.38 12.49 -26.31
CA PRO A 424 14.81 13.51 -25.43
C PRO A 424 15.88 14.25 -24.62
N ALA A 425 15.88 15.58 -24.69
CA ALA A 425 16.61 16.41 -23.76
C ALA A 425 15.94 16.36 -22.39
N LEU A 426 16.66 15.90 -21.37
CA LEU A 426 16.19 16.02 -19.98
C LEU A 426 16.23 17.47 -19.50
N THR A 427 17.20 18.26 -19.93
CA THR A 427 17.29 19.68 -19.55
C THR A 427 17.37 20.57 -20.77
N LEU A 428 16.76 21.76 -20.69
CA LEU A 428 16.95 22.81 -21.68
C LEU A 428 18.25 23.60 -21.47
N LEU A 429 18.97 23.39 -20.37
CA LEU A 429 20.23 24.08 -20.12
C LEU A 429 21.25 23.71 -21.20
N GLY A 430 21.82 24.73 -21.86
CA GLY A 430 22.77 24.54 -22.97
C GLY A 430 22.13 24.25 -24.33
N GLN A 431 20.80 24.12 -24.40
CA GLN A 431 20.09 24.07 -25.69
C GLN A 431 20.07 25.46 -26.34
N SER A 432 20.01 25.49 -27.67
CA SER A 432 19.92 26.75 -28.44
C SER A 432 18.78 27.63 -27.90
N GLU A 433 18.96 28.96 -27.85
CA GLU A 433 17.92 29.93 -27.46
C GLU A 433 17.27 29.73 -26.07
N ALA A 434 17.76 28.80 -25.25
CA ALA A 434 17.30 28.63 -23.88
C ALA A 434 17.95 29.69 -22.97
N GLN A 435 17.15 30.29 -22.09
CA GLN A 435 17.60 31.29 -21.14
C GLN A 435 17.11 30.97 -19.72
N GLY A 436 17.88 31.37 -18.71
CA GLY A 436 17.46 31.22 -17.32
C GLY A 436 16.32 32.17 -16.98
N VAL A 437 15.21 31.62 -16.49
CA VAL A 437 14.07 32.39 -15.96
C VAL A 437 13.80 31.99 -14.52
N GLU A 438 13.35 32.92 -13.70
CA GLU A 438 12.96 32.65 -12.32
C GLU A 438 11.52 32.14 -12.26
N VAL A 439 11.30 31.04 -11.55
CA VAL A 439 9.96 30.50 -11.25
C VAL A 439 9.67 30.56 -9.75
N ALA A 440 8.41 30.82 -9.41
CA ALA A 440 7.86 30.81 -8.08
C ALA A 440 7.36 29.41 -7.73
N LEU A 441 7.90 28.83 -6.66
CA LEU A 441 7.61 27.48 -6.20
C LEU A 441 7.01 27.51 -4.79
N PRO A 442 5.89 26.81 -4.55
CA PRO A 442 5.28 26.76 -3.22
C PRO A 442 6.10 25.86 -2.28
N VAL A 443 6.23 26.30 -1.03
CA VAL A 443 6.87 25.55 0.05
C VAL A 443 5.94 25.53 1.26
N PHE A 444 5.78 24.36 1.88
CA PHE A 444 4.90 24.13 3.03
C PHE A 444 5.69 23.46 4.16
N GLU A 445 6.59 24.21 4.78
CA GLU A 445 7.45 23.73 5.87
C GLU A 445 7.03 24.26 7.25
N ASP A 446 6.15 25.27 7.30
CA ASP A 446 5.70 25.85 8.55
C ASP A 446 4.75 24.88 9.29
N PRO A 447 5.01 24.53 10.56
CA PRO A 447 4.18 23.60 11.33
C PRO A 447 2.74 24.09 11.56
N ARG A 448 2.45 25.37 11.31
CA ARG A 448 1.11 25.96 11.35
C ARG A 448 0.32 25.73 10.05
N GLY A 449 0.94 25.16 9.02
CA GLY A 449 0.35 24.97 7.70
C GLY A 449 0.34 26.23 6.83
N GLU A 450 1.21 27.20 7.13
CA GLU A 450 1.42 28.40 6.31
C GLU A 450 2.37 28.08 5.14
N GLY A 451 1.97 28.44 3.92
CA GLY A 451 2.80 28.29 2.73
C GLY A 451 3.67 29.52 2.49
N SER A 452 4.89 29.31 2.00
CA SER A 452 5.81 30.33 1.51
C SER A 452 6.12 30.11 0.03
N ILE A 453 6.77 31.10 -0.59
CA ILE A 453 7.19 31.03 -1.99
C ILE A 453 8.70 31.13 -2.04
N ILE A 454 9.34 30.14 -2.67
CA ILE A 454 10.76 30.21 -3.03
C ILE A 454 10.91 30.47 -4.53
N ARG A 455 11.94 31.23 -4.88
CA ARG A 455 12.22 31.66 -6.26
C ARG A 455 13.51 31.02 -6.74
N ARG A 456 13.41 30.20 -7.79
CA ARG A 456 14.56 29.44 -8.34
C ARG A 456 14.54 29.46 -9.85
N GLY A 457 15.72 29.39 -10.45
CA GLY A 457 15.89 29.48 -11.89
C GLY A 457 15.71 28.15 -12.61
N VAL A 458 15.05 28.18 -13.77
CA VAL A 458 15.02 27.07 -14.72
C VAL A 458 15.46 27.56 -16.11
N PRO A 459 16.15 26.74 -16.91
CA PRO A 459 16.33 27.05 -18.33
C PRO A 459 14.97 26.93 -19.03
N ALA A 460 14.61 27.97 -19.78
CA ALA A 460 13.36 28.04 -20.49
C ALA A 460 13.56 28.53 -21.93
N ARG A 461 12.68 28.09 -22.82
CA ARG A 461 12.69 28.41 -24.25
C ARG A 461 11.31 28.85 -24.70
N GLN A 462 11.22 29.78 -25.64
CA GLN A 462 9.96 30.07 -26.31
C GLN A 462 9.76 29.12 -27.50
N LEU A 463 8.58 28.49 -27.57
CA LEU A 463 8.15 27.75 -28.75
C LEU A 463 7.68 28.71 -29.86
N PRO A 464 7.59 28.28 -31.14
CA PRO A 464 7.15 29.14 -32.25
C PRO A 464 5.76 29.77 -32.07
N ASN A 465 4.92 29.19 -31.22
CA ASN A 465 3.59 29.70 -30.87
C ASN A 465 3.62 30.76 -29.73
N GLY A 466 4.81 31.13 -29.24
CA GLY A 466 5.02 32.12 -28.18
C GLY A 466 4.94 31.57 -26.75
N GLN A 467 4.64 30.28 -26.55
CA GLN A 467 4.62 29.68 -25.22
C GLN A 467 6.05 29.56 -24.66
N LEU A 468 6.26 30.05 -23.44
CA LEU A 468 7.50 29.80 -22.69
C LEU A 468 7.41 28.42 -22.05
N VAL A 469 8.44 27.59 -22.21
CA VAL A 469 8.45 26.21 -21.73
C VAL A 469 9.76 25.84 -21.05
N THR A 470 9.69 24.87 -20.15
CA THR A 470 10.85 24.19 -19.56
C THR A 470 10.58 22.68 -19.52
N THR A 471 11.51 21.88 -19.01
CA THR A 471 11.28 20.44 -18.78
C THR A 471 10.79 20.17 -17.35
N VAL A 472 10.12 19.04 -17.13
CA VAL A 472 9.77 18.59 -15.78
C VAL A 472 11.02 18.34 -14.93
N PHE A 473 12.10 17.83 -15.52
CA PHE A 473 13.38 17.64 -14.85
C PHE A 473 13.98 18.96 -14.33
N ASP A 474 13.93 20.02 -15.14
CA ASP A 474 14.41 21.34 -14.76
C ASP A 474 13.61 21.92 -13.57
N LEU A 475 12.28 21.75 -13.58
CA LEU A 475 11.44 22.10 -12.44
C LEU A 475 11.72 21.22 -11.22
N MET A 476 12.01 19.94 -11.40
CA MET A 476 12.36 19.04 -10.30
C MET A 476 13.67 19.50 -9.64
N LEU A 477 14.73 19.78 -10.40
CA LEU A 477 15.98 20.32 -9.83
C LEU A 477 15.74 21.63 -9.08
N ALA A 478 14.92 22.53 -9.63
CA ALA A 478 14.53 23.76 -8.95
C ALA A 478 13.76 23.47 -7.66
N GLN A 479 12.77 22.57 -7.66
CA GLN A 479 12.02 22.20 -6.45
C GLN A 479 12.94 21.61 -5.37
N TYR A 480 13.83 20.70 -5.74
CA TYR A 480 14.77 20.07 -4.80
C TYR A 480 15.92 21.00 -4.38
N GLY A 481 16.05 22.19 -4.96
CA GLY A 481 17.08 23.16 -4.58
C GLY A 481 18.47 22.83 -5.09
N VAL A 482 18.55 22.08 -6.19
CA VAL A 482 19.80 21.74 -6.85
C VAL A 482 20.15 22.84 -7.85
N GLY A 483 21.02 23.74 -7.42
CA GLY A 483 21.48 24.87 -8.22
C GLY A 483 22.39 24.46 -9.37
N ARG A 484 22.33 25.22 -10.47
CA ARG A 484 23.20 25.07 -11.64
C ARG A 484 23.73 26.44 -12.04
N GLU A 485 24.97 26.48 -12.51
CA GLU A 485 25.67 27.72 -12.82
C GLU A 485 24.89 28.57 -13.85
N GLY A 486 24.82 29.88 -13.61
CA GLY A 486 24.17 30.84 -14.51
C GLY A 486 22.64 30.95 -14.41
N LEU A 487 21.97 30.13 -13.58
CA LEU A 487 20.52 30.24 -13.37
C LEU A 487 20.18 31.22 -12.22
N PRO A 488 19.13 32.05 -12.37
CA PRO A 488 18.74 33.03 -11.36
C PRO A 488 18.11 32.37 -10.11
N GLY A 489 17.81 33.18 -9.09
CA GLY A 489 17.07 32.75 -7.90
C GLY A 489 17.95 32.36 -6.69
N VAL A 490 17.30 31.77 -5.69
CA VAL A 490 17.89 31.44 -4.39
C VAL A 490 18.21 29.95 -4.31
N TRP A 491 19.49 29.63 -4.16
CA TRP A 491 20.01 28.26 -4.15
C TRP A 491 20.64 27.91 -2.80
N ALA A 492 20.59 26.63 -2.45
CA ALA A 492 21.30 26.12 -1.29
C ALA A 492 22.81 26.32 -1.46
N LYS A 493 23.46 26.81 -0.41
CA LYS A 493 24.92 27.01 -0.44
C LYS A 493 25.67 25.67 -0.50
N ASP A 494 25.28 24.76 0.39
CA ASP A 494 25.87 23.43 0.58
C ASP A 494 24.86 22.56 1.34
N TYR A 495 25.25 21.34 1.73
CA TYR A 495 24.38 20.45 2.49
C TYR A 495 24.12 20.88 3.93
N ASP A 496 24.94 21.81 4.46
CA ASP A 496 24.85 22.34 5.81
C ASP A 496 23.93 23.57 5.91
N ASP A 497 23.35 24.00 4.79
CA ASP A 497 22.42 25.12 4.72
C ASP A 497 21.04 24.76 5.28
N VAL A 498 20.79 25.11 6.54
CA VAL A 498 19.52 24.90 7.25
C VAL A 498 18.35 25.75 6.74
N HIS A 499 18.63 26.82 5.98
CA HIS A 499 17.60 27.78 5.55
C HIS A 499 17.04 27.48 4.18
N SER A 500 17.73 26.64 3.39
CA SER A 500 17.26 26.23 2.08
C SER A 500 16.43 24.95 2.19
N PRO A 501 15.14 24.99 1.80
CA PRO A 501 14.30 23.81 1.82
C PRO A 501 14.94 22.65 1.04
N TYR A 502 14.78 21.45 1.61
CA TYR A 502 15.22 20.15 1.09
C TYR A 502 16.72 19.87 1.13
N THR A 503 17.52 20.64 1.86
CA THR A 503 18.91 20.22 2.16
C THR A 503 18.95 19.17 3.29
N PRO A 504 20.05 18.40 3.43
CA PRO A 504 20.25 17.50 4.56
C PRO A 504 20.22 18.17 5.94
N ALA A 505 20.74 19.40 6.06
CA ALA A 505 20.67 20.16 7.32
C ALA A 505 19.26 20.68 7.62
N TRP A 506 18.53 21.16 6.59
CA TRP A 506 17.14 21.56 6.73
C TRP A 506 16.25 20.41 7.22
N GLN A 507 16.37 19.21 6.61
CA GLN A 507 15.51 18.09 7.03
C GLN A 507 15.81 17.65 8.46
N ALA A 508 17.04 17.84 8.96
CA ALA A 508 17.42 17.42 10.30
C ALA A 508 16.63 18.18 11.38
N GLU A 509 16.35 19.47 11.15
CA GLU A 509 15.51 20.30 12.03
C GLU A 509 14.04 19.84 12.06
N ILE A 510 13.56 19.24 10.97
CA ILE A 510 12.17 18.80 10.82
C ILE A 510 11.99 17.36 11.33
N THR A 511 12.88 16.46 10.92
CA THR A 511 12.72 15.01 11.09
C THR A 511 13.46 14.47 12.31
N SER A 512 14.40 15.24 12.88
CA SER A 512 15.38 14.78 13.87
C SER A 512 16.39 13.73 13.35
N VAL A 513 16.38 13.37 12.06
CA VAL A 513 17.39 12.48 11.47
C VAL A 513 18.66 13.28 11.20
N PRO A 514 19.85 12.87 11.68
CA PRO A 514 21.08 13.60 11.43
C PRO A 514 21.37 13.80 9.94
N ALA A 515 21.80 15.00 9.55
CA ALA A 515 22.14 15.34 8.17
C ALA A 515 23.18 14.36 7.57
N GLU A 516 24.19 13.97 8.35
CA GLU A 516 25.19 12.97 7.96
C GLU A 516 24.55 11.62 7.59
N ALA A 517 23.59 11.14 8.37
CA ALA A 517 22.90 9.88 8.11
C ALA A 517 22.04 9.98 6.84
N CYS A 518 21.33 11.10 6.64
CA CYS A 518 20.61 11.39 5.41
C CYS A 518 21.53 11.34 4.17
N ILE A 519 22.68 12.02 4.22
CA ILE A 519 23.67 12.04 3.13
C ILE A 519 24.23 10.64 2.87
N ARG A 520 24.66 9.93 3.93
CA ARG A 520 25.21 8.58 3.81
C ARG A 520 24.21 7.63 3.16
N VAL A 521 22.99 7.55 3.70
CA VAL A 521 21.96 6.65 3.19
C VAL A 521 21.55 7.01 1.76
N ALA A 522 21.47 8.29 1.40
CA ALA A 522 21.19 8.71 0.02
C ALA A 522 22.29 8.28 -0.96
N ARG A 523 23.57 8.42 -0.57
CA ARG A 523 24.72 7.98 -1.37
C ARG A 523 24.77 6.47 -1.51
N GLU A 524 24.61 5.73 -0.42
CA GLU A 524 24.58 4.25 -0.45
C GLU A 524 23.43 3.74 -1.33
N PHE A 525 22.25 4.35 -1.21
CA PHE A 525 21.07 4.05 -2.01
C PHE A 525 21.36 4.23 -3.51
N ALA A 526 21.92 5.37 -3.91
CA ALA A 526 22.27 5.64 -5.30
C ALA A 526 23.40 4.73 -5.80
N ASN A 527 24.49 4.60 -5.04
CA ASN A 527 25.63 3.77 -5.44
C ASN A 527 25.20 2.30 -5.63
N ASN A 528 24.40 1.76 -4.71
CA ASN A 528 23.86 0.41 -4.89
C ASN A 528 23.03 0.29 -6.15
N SER A 529 22.12 1.25 -6.42
CA SER A 529 21.31 1.24 -7.63
C SER A 529 22.13 1.34 -8.91
N GLU A 530 23.20 2.12 -8.92
CA GLU A 530 24.12 2.22 -10.06
C GLU A 530 24.86 0.89 -10.30
N GLU A 531 25.48 0.33 -9.26
CA GLU A 531 26.26 -0.91 -9.36
C GLU A 531 25.39 -2.13 -9.70
N SER A 532 24.18 -2.20 -9.11
CA SER A 532 23.27 -3.32 -9.26
C SER A 532 22.26 -3.17 -10.40
N GLN A 533 22.25 -2.01 -11.08
CA GLN A 533 21.28 -1.67 -12.12
C GLN A 533 19.83 -1.70 -11.60
N GLY A 534 19.60 -1.03 -10.47
CA GLY A 534 18.28 -0.74 -9.91
C GLY A 534 17.78 -1.74 -8.86
N ARG A 535 18.63 -2.59 -8.26
CA ARG A 535 18.22 -3.58 -7.23
C ARG A 535 18.18 -2.98 -5.82
N THR A 536 17.58 -1.80 -5.71
CA THR A 536 17.30 -1.09 -4.46
C THR A 536 15.79 -1.00 -4.26
N MET A 537 15.28 -1.47 -3.13
CA MET A 537 13.85 -1.58 -2.86
C MET A 537 13.46 -0.87 -1.58
N ILE A 538 12.29 -0.22 -1.59
CA ILE A 538 11.69 0.37 -0.40
C ILE A 538 10.35 -0.34 -0.12
N ILE A 539 10.29 -1.04 1.00
CA ILE A 539 9.07 -1.58 1.59
C ILE A 539 8.34 -0.47 2.36
N ILE A 540 7.15 -0.09 1.90
CA ILE A 540 6.36 1.00 2.48
C ILE A 540 5.02 0.46 3.01
N GLY A 541 4.55 1.00 4.14
CA GLY A 541 3.31 0.56 4.78
C GLY A 541 2.40 1.69 5.22
N ALA A 542 1.46 1.33 6.12
CA ALA A 542 0.49 2.25 6.71
C ALA A 542 1.13 3.36 7.56
N GLY A 543 2.36 3.18 8.06
CA GLY A 543 3.08 4.22 8.79
C GLY A 543 3.30 5.49 7.95
N ILE A 544 3.25 5.37 6.62
CA ILE A 544 3.22 6.48 5.67
C ILE A 544 1.81 6.68 5.09
N CYS A 545 1.13 5.60 4.69
CA CYS A 545 -0.11 5.68 3.90
C CYS A 545 -1.28 6.33 4.66
N HIS A 546 -1.28 6.26 5.99
CA HIS A 546 -2.40 6.72 6.83
C HIS A 546 -2.26 8.19 7.28
N TRP A 547 -1.33 8.94 6.69
CA TRP A 547 -1.22 10.39 6.88
C TRP A 547 -2.04 11.17 5.85
N PHE A 548 -2.51 12.36 6.23
CA PHE A 548 -3.30 13.22 5.35
C PHE A 548 -2.55 13.58 4.05
N HIS A 549 -1.25 13.85 4.17
CA HIS A 549 -0.34 14.16 3.05
C HIS A 549 0.47 12.92 2.61
N ALA A 550 -0.12 11.72 2.71
CA ALA A 550 0.52 10.49 2.27
C ALA A 550 0.84 10.50 0.77
N ASP A 551 0.05 11.19 -0.06
CA ASP A 551 0.27 11.28 -1.50
C ASP A 551 1.61 11.95 -1.85
N VAL A 552 1.90 13.12 -1.28
CA VAL A 552 3.18 13.81 -1.49
C VAL A 552 4.34 13.05 -0.86
N THR A 553 4.12 12.41 0.29
CA THR A 553 5.17 11.59 0.94
C THR A 553 5.54 10.38 0.10
N TYR A 554 4.55 9.63 -0.40
CA TYR A 554 4.78 8.52 -1.32
C TYR A 554 5.44 8.99 -2.60
N ARG A 555 5.03 10.12 -3.17
CA ARG A 555 5.67 10.68 -4.39
C ARG A 555 7.13 11.00 -4.16
N SER A 556 7.50 11.64 -3.04
CA SER A 556 8.90 11.90 -2.71
C SER A 556 9.72 10.61 -2.60
N ILE A 557 9.18 9.56 -1.97
CA ILE A 557 9.87 8.26 -1.87
C ILE A 557 9.97 7.54 -3.23
N ILE A 558 8.87 7.52 -4.00
CA ILE A 558 8.84 6.92 -5.34
C ILE A 558 9.80 7.66 -6.29
N SER A 559 9.95 8.99 -6.15
CA SER A 559 10.94 9.75 -6.91
C SER A 559 12.37 9.25 -6.68
N LEU A 560 12.76 8.86 -5.46
CA LEU A 560 14.08 8.27 -5.21
C LEU A 560 14.29 7.00 -6.05
N LEU A 561 13.28 6.13 -6.09
CA LEU A 561 13.31 4.88 -6.84
C LEU A 561 13.29 5.10 -8.35
N MET A 562 12.53 6.07 -8.86
CA MET A 562 12.52 6.41 -10.29
C MET A 562 13.83 7.04 -10.73
N LEU A 563 14.36 7.99 -9.96
CA LEU A 563 15.64 8.66 -10.24
C LEU A 563 16.83 7.70 -10.24
N THR A 564 16.73 6.58 -9.53
CA THR A 564 17.80 5.56 -9.46
C THR A 564 17.47 4.28 -10.25
N GLY A 565 16.43 4.31 -11.08
CA GLY A 565 16.13 3.24 -12.03
C GLY A 565 15.52 1.96 -11.46
N CYS A 566 14.99 2.00 -10.24
CA CYS A 566 14.59 0.81 -9.51
C CYS A 566 13.22 0.25 -9.90
N ILE A 567 12.30 1.09 -10.40
CA ILE A 567 10.93 0.64 -10.73
C ILE A 567 10.97 -0.31 -11.95
N GLY A 568 10.37 -1.50 -11.79
CA GLY A 568 10.33 -2.52 -12.85
C GLY A 568 11.58 -3.41 -12.94
N LYS A 569 12.44 -3.42 -11.91
CA LYS A 569 13.60 -4.32 -11.78
C LYS A 569 13.37 -5.32 -10.65
N ASN A 570 13.67 -6.60 -10.86
CA ASN A 570 13.67 -7.59 -9.79
C ASN A 570 14.65 -7.17 -8.67
N GLY A 571 14.21 -7.22 -7.42
CA GLY A 571 14.97 -6.71 -6.28
C GLY A 571 14.96 -5.20 -6.11
N GLY A 572 14.20 -4.50 -6.97
CA GLY A 572 14.10 -3.05 -7.01
C GLY A 572 12.67 -2.55 -6.91
N GLY A 573 12.53 -1.29 -6.51
CA GLY A 573 11.30 -0.54 -6.67
C GLY A 573 10.50 -0.33 -5.40
N TRP A 574 9.23 0.02 -5.59
CA TRP A 574 8.30 0.39 -4.53
C TRP A 574 7.47 -0.82 -4.13
N ALA A 575 7.61 -1.24 -2.87
CA ALA A 575 6.98 -2.43 -2.33
C ALA A 575 5.96 -2.01 -1.25
N HIS A 576 4.81 -1.51 -1.69
CA HIS A 576 3.73 -1.09 -0.79
C HIS A 576 2.88 -2.26 -0.29
N TYR A 577 2.73 -2.31 1.03
CA TYR A 577 2.16 -3.45 1.71
C TYR A 577 1.23 -3.02 2.85
N VAL A 578 -0.08 -3.14 2.60
CA VAL A 578 -1.18 -2.80 3.52
C VAL A 578 -2.14 -3.99 3.63
N GLY A 579 -3.45 -3.84 3.39
CA GLY A 579 -4.40 -4.92 3.20
C GLY A 579 -4.18 -5.80 1.95
N GLN A 580 -4.93 -6.90 1.88
CA GLN A 580 -4.86 -7.95 0.86
C GLN A 580 -5.67 -7.56 -0.38
N GLU A 581 -5.33 -6.46 -1.04
CA GLU A 581 -6.12 -5.93 -2.16
C GLU A 581 -6.08 -6.85 -3.40
N LYS A 582 -4.93 -7.47 -3.68
CA LYS A 582 -4.64 -8.10 -4.99
C LYS A 582 -5.45 -9.37 -5.25
N CYS A 583 -6.64 -9.20 -5.82
CA CYS A 583 -7.48 -10.29 -6.31
C CYS A 583 -6.98 -10.77 -7.68
N ARG A 584 -6.04 -11.72 -7.70
CA ARG A 584 -5.36 -12.16 -8.93
C ARG A 584 -6.31 -12.53 -10.09
N PRO A 585 -7.37 -13.35 -9.93
CA PRO A 585 -8.33 -13.63 -11.02
C PRO A 585 -9.38 -12.51 -11.16
N MET A 586 -8.92 -11.26 -11.28
CA MET A 586 -9.75 -10.06 -11.12
C MET A 586 -10.92 -10.00 -12.10
N THR A 587 -10.71 -10.27 -13.39
CA THR A 587 -11.77 -10.14 -14.42
C THR A 587 -12.88 -11.18 -14.22
N GLY A 588 -12.52 -12.43 -13.87
CA GLY A 588 -13.48 -13.49 -13.56
C GLY A 588 -14.28 -13.18 -12.30
N TRP A 589 -13.59 -12.77 -11.22
CA TRP A 589 -14.25 -12.35 -9.99
C TRP A 589 -15.15 -11.13 -10.20
N PHE A 590 -14.66 -10.10 -10.92
CA PHE A 590 -15.39 -8.86 -11.15
C PHE A 590 -16.70 -9.13 -11.88
N ASN A 591 -16.68 -9.97 -12.92
CA ASN A 591 -17.90 -10.30 -13.66
C ASN A 591 -18.95 -10.98 -12.77
N MET A 592 -18.53 -11.98 -11.99
CA MET A 592 -19.43 -12.74 -11.12
C MET A 592 -19.94 -11.92 -9.94
N ALA A 593 -19.06 -11.19 -9.25
CA ALA A 593 -19.39 -10.40 -8.07
C ALA A 593 -20.29 -9.21 -8.41
N ASN A 594 -20.07 -8.54 -9.55
CA ASN A 594 -20.83 -7.36 -9.94
C ASN A 594 -22.08 -7.66 -10.79
N ALA A 595 -22.41 -8.93 -11.00
CA ALA A 595 -23.53 -9.37 -11.83
C ALA A 595 -23.50 -8.83 -13.28
N THR A 596 -22.32 -8.56 -13.84
CA THR A 596 -22.19 -8.00 -15.20
C THR A 596 -22.55 -9.00 -16.30
N ASP A 597 -22.66 -10.27 -15.93
CA ASP A 597 -23.25 -11.35 -16.74
C ASP A 597 -24.77 -11.21 -16.90
N TRP A 598 -25.45 -10.41 -16.06
CA TRP A 598 -26.90 -10.14 -16.14
C TRP A 598 -27.23 -8.68 -16.45
N THR A 599 -26.56 -7.74 -15.78
CA THR A 599 -26.90 -6.31 -15.84
C THR A 599 -25.65 -5.45 -15.78
N ARG A 600 -25.59 -4.38 -16.58
CA ARG A 600 -24.48 -3.41 -16.59
C ARG A 600 -25.03 -1.98 -16.67
N PRO A 601 -24.43 -0.99 -15.98
CA PRO A 601 -23.30 -1.09 -15.04
C PRO A 601 -23.74 -1.45 -13.59
N PRO A 602 -22.83 -1.99 -12.76
CA PRO A 602 -23.06 -2.07 -11.32
C PRO A 602 -23.02 -0.68 -10.66
N ARG A 603 -23.54 -0.57 -9.42
CA ARG A 603 -23.40 0.64 -8.59
C ARG A 603 -22.30 0.47 -7.55
N THR A 604 -21.17 1.14 -7.78
CA THR A 604 -20.05 1.25 -6.84
C THR A 604 -19.98 2.67 -6.28
N MET A 605 -19.63 2.81 -5.01
CA MET A 605 -19.59 4.10 -4.31
C MET A 605 -18.29 4.25 -3.52
N ILE A 606 -17.64 5.42 -3.61
CA ILE A 606 -16.44 5.71 -2.82
C ILE A 606 -16.77 5.77 -1.32
N GLY A 607 -16.15 4.89 -0.54
CA GLY A 607 -16.51 4.61 0.85
C GLY A 607 -16.29 5.82 1.75
N THR A 608 -15.15 6.51 1.60
CA THR A 608 -14.82 7.68 2.43
C THR A 608 -15.86 8.78 2.33
N ALA A 609 -16.25 9.18 1.12
CA ALA A 609 -17.25 10.21 0.93
C ALA A 609 -18.65 9.75 1.39
N TYR A 610 -18.98 8.47 1.15
CA TYR A 610 -20.25 7.90 1.60
C TYR A 610 -20.39 7.99 3.12
N TRP A 611 -19.39 7.52 3.88
CA TRP A 611 -19.43 7.56 5.34
C TRP A 611 -19.36 8.99 5.87
N TYR A 612 -18.48 9.83 5.33
CA TYR A 612 -18.36 11.23 5.73
C TYR A 612 -19.71 11.98 5.61
N MET A 613 -20.43 11.78 4.51
CA MET A 613 -21.74 12.38 4.27
C MET A 613 -22.83 11.75 5.16
N HIS A 614 -22.99 10.42 5.13
CA HIS A 614 -24.14 9.75 5.77
C HIS A 614 -24.00 9.50 7.26
N THR A 615 -22.81 9.72 7.82
CA THR A 615 -22.60 9.79 9.28
C THR A 615 -22.44 11.22 9.77
N ASP A 616 -22.76 12.20 8.93
CA ASP A 616 -22.83 13.62 9.31
C ASP A 616 -21.51 14.21 9.82
N GLN A 617 -20.37 13.60 9.51
CA GLN A 617 -19.05 14.03 9.99
C GLN A 617 -18.68 15.43 9.49
N TRP A 618 -19.11 15.77 8.27
CA TRP A 618 -18.93 17.10 7.67
C TRP A 618 -19.51 18.23 8.52
N ARG A 619 -20.51 17.96 9.36
CA ARG A 619 -21.14 18.96 10.23
C ARG A 619 -20.23 19.40 11.38
N THR A 620 -19.24 18.59 11.70
CA THR A 620 -18.27 18.84 12.78
C THR A 620 -16.87 19.11 12.24
N ASP A 621 -16.72 19.24 10.92
CA ASP A 621 -15.43 19.46 10.32
C ASP A 621 -14.91 20.87 10.65
N GLY A 622 -13.76 20.93 11.31
CA GLY A 622 -13.15 22.17 11.76
C GLY A 622 -12.22 22.81 10.73
N PHE A 623 -11.95 22.12 9.62
CA PHE A 623 -11.07 22.62 8.57
C PHE A 623 -11.87 23.52 7.62
N PRO A 624 -11.55 24.83 7.52
CA PRO A 624 -12.17 25.68 6.52
C PRO A 624 -11.78 25.19 5.12
N LEU A 625 -12.71 25.31 4.16
CA LEU A 625 -12.48 25.00 2.74
C LEU A 625 -11.22 25.69 2.16
N THR A 626 -10.80 26.82 2.75
CA THR A 626 -9.57 27.54 2.37
C THR A 626 -8.28 26.79 2.73
N LEU A 627 -8.29 25.92 3.75
CA LEU A 627 -7.16 25.04 4.10
C LEU A 627 -7.07 23.85 3.15
N LEU A 628 -8.20 23.37 2.62
CA LEU A 628 -8.26 22.32 1.59
C LEU A 628 -7.94 22.85 0.17
N ASN A 629 -8.40 24.06 -0.16
CA ASN A 629 -8.19 24.71 -1.47
C ASN A 629 -6.78 25.28 -1.68
N ARG A 630 -5.94 25.38 -0.66
CA ARG A 630 -4.52 25.77 -0.84
C ARG A 630 -3.71 24.71 -1.62
N HIS A 631 -4.27 23.51 -1.81
CA HIS A 631 -3.66 22.41 -2.55
C HIS A 631 -4.27 22.14 -3.93
N PHE A 632 -5.38 22.80 -4.30
CA PHE A 632 -6.06 22.56 -5.57
C PHE A 632 -6.45 23.88 -6.24
N LEU A 633 -6.01 24.03 -7.50
CA LEU A 633 -6.42 25.12 -8.39
C LEU A 633 -7.94 25.33 -8.33
N PRO A 634 -8.45 26.56 -8.12
CA PRO A 634 -9.87 26.83 -7.86
C PRO A 634 -10.88 26.37 -8.93
N ASP A 635 -10.44 26.05 -10.14
CA ASP A 635 -11.34 25.89 -11.29
C ASP A 635 -11.84 24.44 -11.53
N LEU A 636 -11.40 23.45 -10.77
CA LEU A 636 -11.68 22.04 -11.07
C LEU A 636 -12.94 21.45 -10.43
N LEU A 637 -13.67 22.20 -9.58
CA LEU A 637 -14.90 21.71 -8.92
C LEU A 637 -16.20 22.43 -9.31
N MET A 638 -16.15 23.53 -10.08
CA MET A 638 -17.38 24.19 -10.53
C MET A 638 -18.10 23.46 -11.69
N GLY A 639 -17.46 22.48 -12.35
CA GLY A 639 -18.06 21.74 -13.47
C GLY A 639 -18.87 20.49 -13.11
N CYS A 640 -18.72 19.93 -11.90
CA CYS A 640 -19.34 18.65 -11.53
C CYS A 640 -20.50 18.75 -10.51
N THR A 641 -20.79 19.93 -9.99
CA THR A 641 -21.89 20.15 -9.04
C THR A 641 -23.23 20.49 -9.71
N GLN A 642 -23.29 20.61 -11.05
CA GLN A 642 -24.54 20.85 -11.78
C GLN A 642 -25.29 19.58 -12.26
N GLN A 643 -24.83 18.38 -11.92
CA GLN A 643 -25.56 17.12 -12.19
C GLN A 643 -25.97 16.33 -10.93
N MET A 644 -25.89 16.95 -9.74
CA MET A 644 -26.44 16.40 -8.50
C MET A 644 -27.31 17.42 -7.75
N LEU A 645 -28.26 18.02 -8.49
CA LEU A 645 -29.55 18.48 -7.99
C LEU A 645 -30.65 18.02 -8.95
#